data_AF-A0A8H4MXH4-F1
#
_entry.id   AF-A0A8H4MXH4-F1
#
_cell.length_a   1.000
_cell.length_b   1.000
_cell.length_c   1.000
_cell.angle_alpha   90.00
_cell.angle_beta   90.00
_cell.angle_gamma   90.00
#
_symmetry.space_group_name_H-M   'P 1'
#
loop_
_entity.id
_entity.type
_entity.pdbx_description
1 polymer ?
#
loop_
_entity_poly.entity_id
_entity_poly.type
_entity_poly.pdbx_seq_one_letter_code
_entity_poly.pdbx_strand_id
1 'polypeptide(L)'
;MRFSAVAAAAALAAGAQASSNSTGDVYVTEVVTQYTTFCPVATQFTQAGKTYTVTEPTTLTITHCPGGCTITKPVVSTPTTPSVPQIPAITSSSIITAPIYPTGSNGTNGTASITKPTLSTSASASASVSGPAGTASTTSSDFTGAANHLAASGAGLAALLGFAAYVFNGIRFSITDTSPETARCLPTVFSDRLGVSLYDAQWKDGKRVPIPVETICQVVKAFRRFKSTCKDFGVHDDRIRVLATEATRTAPNSDEYMQQLYAATGWKVTLLSKEDEGLLGAYGIASSFDEVRGLCMDLGGGSTQLSWIHTENGQVRTSKEGVSLPYGAAALTNSPPKREEMLASLSAAYNSLNLPEELKSISASGGLNLYLSGGGFRGWGFALMDQHPEVRPYPIPIINGFSVSARTFHNTAAIIAILDTASERQEPLTMHRVSKRRVSQIPAVANLVACVAEALPAIRDVFFCQGGVREGRLFSELEPQLRSQRPLSAATQGFAPQSRHGQVASSAVCSSTLLHVVAISGGPRLTDVASALANVMYRHCSLPKDVRAAAALQCPVTGELAGAHGLSHQDRAHLAIALCERHGGRKELDPANVQQYDRLMQLIVAGQRWWLRYLGRVAAFLGVVYPAGILIDESGAPQTRVVIDGHSSFAEDGKISLSVSILDGALTGSLDDAIERVEKIGKKKQWLHGELGYKVDWKIRGTSA
;
A
#
# COMPACT_ATOMS: atom_id res chain seq x y z
N MET A 1 -5.93 21.44 -28.11
CA MET A 1 -6.94 21.82 -29.11
C MET A 1 -7.98 20.71 -29.23
N ARG A 2 -9.23 21.03 -29.58
CA ARG A 2 -10.24 20.05 -30.02
C ARG A 2 -10.68 20.42 -31.43
N PHE A 3 -10.79 19.45 -32.32
CA PHE A 3 -11.04 19.65 -33.74
C PHE A 3 -12.45 19.19 -34.12
N SER A 4 -13.16 20.00 -34.92
CA SER A 4 -14.39 19.62 -35.61
C SER A 4 -14.21 19.92 -37.10
N ALA A 5 -14.70 19.05 -37.99
CA ALA A 5 -14.45 19.13 -39.42
C ALA A 5 -15.77 19.20 -40.20
N VAL A 6 -15.77 20.01 -41.27
CA VAL A 6 -16.83 20.03 -42.27
C VAL A 6 -16.28 19.30 -43.49
N ALA A 7 -16.69 18.05 -43.69
CA ALA A 7 -16.15 17.22 -44.76
C ALA A 7 -16.84 17.52 -46.10
N ALA A 8 -16.06 17.98 -47.08
CA ALA A 8 -16.40 17.88 -48.49
C ALA A 8 -15.68 16.63 -49.05
N ALA A 9 -16.42 15.76 -49.75
CA ALA A 9 -15.94 14.42 -50.06
C ALA A 9 -14.89 14.39 -51.19
N ALA A 10 -13.72 13.84 -50.88
CA ALA A 10 -12.75 13.33 -51.84
C ALA A 10 -12.12 12.06 -51.26
N ALA A 11 -12.23 10.93 -51.96
CA ALA A 11 -11.79 9.63 -51.45
C ALA A 11 -10.36 9.29 -51.89
N LEU A 12 -9.53 8.81 -50.95
CA LEU A 12 -8.31 8.02 -51.22
C LEU A 12 -7.91 7.23 -49.96
N ALA A 13 -7.07 6.21 -50.11
CA ALA A 13 -6.98 5.10 -49.18
C ALA A 13 -6.27 5.41 -47.84
N ALA A 14 -6.85 4.95 -46.73
CA ALA A 14 -6.21 4.86 -45.43
C ALA A 14 -5.65 3.45 -45.20
N GLY A 15 -4.32 3.31 -45.16
CA GLY A 15 -3.64 2.05 -44.84
C GLY A 15 -3.59 1.82 -43.32
N ALA A 16 -4.40 0.91 -42.80
CA ALA A 16 -4.38 0.54 -41.38
C ALA A 16 -3.25 -0.46 -41.10
N GLN A 17 -2.18 -0.02 -40.43
CA GLN A 17 -1.24 -0.94 -39.77
C GLN A 17 -1.75 -1.30 -38.38
N ALA A 18 -2.12 -2.57 -38.20
CA ALA A 18 -2.44 -3.12 -36.89
C ALA A 18 -1.22 -3.83 -36.29
N SER A 19 -0.70 -3.32 -35.17
CA SER A 19 0.09 -4.10 -34.23
C SER A 19 -0.78 -4.51 -33.04
N SER A 20 -0.49 -5.68 -32.46
CA SER A 20 -1.42 -6.36 -31.55
C SER A 20 -1.40 -5.85 -30.11
N ASN A 21 -2.55 -5.95 -29.44
CA ASN A 21 -2.76 -5.85 -27.99
C ASN A 21 -2.41 -4.52 -27.32
N SER A 22 -3.30 -3.54 -27.49
CA SER A 22 -3.66 -2.62 -26.39
C SER A 22 -5.14 -2.28 -26.44
N THR A 23 -5.77 -2.08 -25.28
CA THR A 23 -7.10 -1.45 -25.17
C THR A 23 -6.95 0.07 -25.19
N GLY A 24 -6.34 0.59 -26.25
CA GLY A 24 -6.21 2.03 -26.52
C GLY A 24 -7.32 2.54 -27.44
N ASP A 25 -7.63 3.83 -27.37
CA ASP A 25 -8.56 4.45 -28.31
C ASP A 25 -8.05 4.27 -29.75
N VAL A 26 -8.89 3.77 -30.65
CA VAL A 26 -8.53 3.67 -32.07
C VAL A 26 -8.59 5.06 -32.69
N TYR A 27 -7.47 5.56 -33.20
CA TYR A 27 -7.41 6.85 -33.86
C TYR A 27 -7.46 6.71 -35.38
N VAL A 28 -8.37 7.45 -36.03
CA VAL A 28 -8.43 7.59 -37.49
C VAL A 28 -7.85 8.95 -37.87
N THR A 29 -7.03 8.94 -38.92
CA THR A 29 -6.41 10.14 -39.49
C THR A 29 -7.05 10.45 -40.84
N GLU A 30 -7.64 11.63 -40.95
CA GLU A 30 -8.33 12.13 -42.14
C GLU A 30 -7.55 13.32 -42.73
N VAL A 31 -7.69 13.55 -44.05
CA VAL A 31 -7.18 14.75 -44.72
C VAL A 31 -8.38 15.61 -45.14
N VAL A 32 -8.46 16.84 -44.64
CA VAL A 32 -9.62 17.74 -44.86
C VAL A 32 -9.22 19.07 -45.47
N THR A 33 -10.12 19.69 -46.24
CA THR A 33 -9.91 21.01 -46.88
C THR A 33 -10.15 22.20 -45.93
N GLN A 34 -10.96 22.01 -44.88
CA GLN A 34 -11.08 22.95 -43.77
C GLN A 34 -11.36 22.24 -42.44
N TYR A 35 -10.97 22.85 -41.32
CA TYR A 35 -11.36 22.40 -39.98
C TYR A 35 -11.51 23.57 -39.00
N THR A 36 -12.30 23.37 -37.96
CA THR A 36 -12.47 24.29 -36.84
C THR A 36 -11.77 23.74 -35.59
N THR A 37 -11.03 24.59 -34.88
CA THR A 37 -10.31 24.24 -33.65
C THR A 37 -10.66 25.19 -32.51
N PHE A 38 -10.74 24.67 -31.28
CA PHE A 38 -10.79 25.50 -30.07
C PHE A 38 -9.41 25.59 -29.39
N CYS A 39 -8.94 26.82 -29.20
CA CYS A 39 -7.75 27.18 -28.45
C CYS A 39 -8.19 27.69 -27.05
N PRO A 40 -7.97 26.92 -25.96
CA PRO A 40 -8.44 27.29 -24.62
C PRO A 40 -7.54 28.30 -23.89
N VAL A 41 -6.40 28.66 -24.49
CA VAL A 41 -5.39 29.60 -23.98
C VAL A 41 -4.70 30.28 -25.18
N ALA A 42 -3.94 31.34 -24.93
CA ALA A 42 -3.09 31.95 -25.94
C ALA A 42 -2.19 30.90 -26.63
N THR A 43 -2.28 30.79 -27.95
CA THR A 43 -1.66 29.72 -28.75
C THR A 43 -1.23 30.30 -30.10
N GLN A 44 0.02 30.07 -30.51
CA GLN A 44 0.48 30.30 -31.88
C GLN A 44 0.82 28.97 -32.55
N PHE A 45 0.37 28.75 -33.78
CA PHE A 45 0.67 27.55 -34.56
C PHE A 45 0.65 27.83 -36.06
N THR A 46 1.36 27.02 -36.84
CA THR A 46 1.47 27.17 -38.31
C THR A 46 0.83 25.98 -39.01
N GLN A 47 -0.09 26.24 -39.93
CA GLN A 47 -0.76 25.22 -40.73
C GLN A 47 -0.67 25.60 -42.22
N ALA A 48 -0.29 24.65 -43.08
CA ALA A 48 -0.13 24.85 -44.53
C ALA A 48 0.70 26.11 -44.89
N GLY A 49 1.79 26.36 -44.14
CA GLY A 49 2.67 27.51 -44.33
C GLY A 49 2.17 28.85 -43.76
N LYS A 50 0.93 28.93 -43.24
CA LYS A 50 0.36 30.14 -42.63
C LYS A 50 0.34 30.04 -41.11
N THR A 51 0.89 31.04 -40.43
CA THR A 51 0.89 31.13 -38.96
C THR A 51 -0.38 31.81 -38.45
N TYR A 52 -1.01 31.21 -37.46
CA TYR A 52 -2.19 31.69 -36.77
C TYR A 52 -1.82 31.97 -35.31
N THR A 53 -2.12 33.18 -34.83
CA THR A 53 -1.88 33.61 -33.45
C THR A 53 -3.23 33.86 -32.79
N VAL A 54 -3.51 33.15 -31.71
CA VAL A 54 -4.69 33.32 -30.86
C VAL A 54 -4.20 33.86 -29.52
N THR A 55 -4.70 35.03 -29.10
CA THR A 55 -4.26 35.73 -27.88
C THR A 55 -5.10 35.41 -26.64
N GLU A 56 -6.34 34.96 -26.82
CA GLU A 56 -7.29 34.65 -25.76
C GLU A 56 -8.18 33.44 -26.14
N PRO A 57 -8.91 32.80 -25.20
CA PRO A 57 -9.63 31.56 -25.49
C PRO A 57 -10.68 31.73 -26.60
N THR A 58 -10.51 31.07 -27.75
CA THR A 58 -11.30 31.34 -28.96
C THR A 58 -11.37 30.12 -29.89
N THR A 59 -12.47 30.04 -30.64
CA THR A 59 -12.71 29.07 -31.72
C THR A 59 -12.26 29.67 -33.06
N LEU A 60 -11.38 28.97 -33.78
CA LEU A 60 -10.79 29.41 -35.04
C LEU A 60 -11.07 28.40 -36.16
N THR A 61 -11.51 28.86 -37.33
CA THR A 61 -11.71 28.01 -38.52
C THR A 61 -10.58 28.22 -39.52
N ILE A 62 -9.88 27.13 -39.85
CA ILE A 62 -8.80 27.08 -40.82
C ILE A 62 -9.39 26.67 -42.18
N THR A 63 -9.52 27.63 -43.09
CA THR A 63 -10.18 27.46 -44.40
C THR A 63 -9.22 27.30 -45.59
N HIS A 64 -7.92 27.47 -45.37
CA HIS A 64 -6.90 27.49 -46.41
C HIS A 64 -5.91 26.32 -46.21
N CYS A 65 -6.29 25.14 -46.71
CA CYS A 65 -5.48 23.93 -46.70
C CYS A 65 -5.16 23.43 -48.13
N PRO A 66 -4.34 24.14 -48.93
CA PRO A 66 -3.90 23.63 -50.23
C PRO A 66 -3.09 22.35 -50.04
N GLY A 67 -3.50 21.26 -50.71
CA GLY A 67 -2.96 19.91 -50.47
C GLY A 67 -3.61 19.13 -49.32
N GLY A 68 -4.51 19.76 -48.56
CA GLY A 68 -5.25 19.16 -47.45
C GLY A 68 -4.54 19.27 -46.09
N CYS A 69 -5.33 19.31 -45.02
CA CYS A 69 -4.87 19.35 -43.64
C CYS A 69 -5.18 18.03 -42.94
N THR A 70 -4.14 17.35 -42.48
CA THR A 70 -4.23 16.08 -41.74
C THR A 70 -4.74 16.32 -40.32
N ILE A 71 -5.82 15.64 -39.92
CA ILE A 71 -6.39 15.66 -38.57
C ILE A 71 -6.61 14.25 -38.04
N THR A 72 -6.32 14.03 -36.76
CA THR A 72 -6.45 12.71 -36.11
C THR A 72 -7.53 12.76 -35.02
N LYS A 73 -8.46 11.80 -35.04
CA LYS A 73 -9.64 11.74 -34.15
C LYS A 73 -9.78 10.32 -33.55
N PRO A 74 -10.21 10.17 -32.29
CA PRO A 74 -10.59 8.88 -31.75
C PRO A 74 -11.93 8.40 -32.35
N VAL A 75 -12.04 7.10 -32.62
CA VAL A 75 -13.27 6.44 -33.10
C VAL A 75 -14.18 6.14 -31.90
N VAL A 76 -15.38 6.72 -31.92
CA VAL A 76 -16.40 6.46 -30.89
C VAL A 76 -17.24 5.26 -31.29
N SER A 77 -16.92 4.09 -30.76
CA SER A 77 -17.70 2.87 -30.95
C SER A 77 -19.08 2.98 -30.29
N THR A 78 -20.16 2.88 -31.07
CA THR A 78 -21.51 2.68 -30.55
C THR A 78 -21.80 1.18 -30.39
N PRO A 79 -22.38 0.71 -29.28
CA PRO A 79 -22.57 -0.71 -29.03
C PRO A 79 -23.77 -1.27 -29.82
N THR A 80 -23.50 -2.08 -30.85
CA THR A 80 -24.51 -2.93 -31.50
C THR A 80 -24.70 -4.23 -30.73
N THR A 81 -25.95 -4.63 -30.52
CA THR A 81 -26.32 -5.84 -29.79
C THR A 81 -25.98 -7.11 -30.60
N PRO A 82 -25.29 -8.12 -30.03
CA PRO A 82 -24.95 -9.33 -30.77
C PRO A 82 -26.16 -10.27 -30.93
N SER A 83 -26.29 -10.88 -32.10
CA SER A 83 -27.30 -11.88 -32.43
C SER A 83 -26.91 -13.28 -31.96
N VAL A 84 -27.91 -14.11 -31.64
CA VAL A 84 -27.72 -15.48 -31.13
C VAL A 84 -27.34 -16.43 -32.29
N PRO A 85 -26.28 -17.25 -32.17
CA PRO A 85 -25.96 -18.28 -33.16
C PRO A 85 -26.94 -19.47 -33.10
N GLN A 86 -27.39 -19.96 -34.25
CA GLN A 86 -28.11 -21.25 -34.33
C GLN A 86 -27.13 -22.42 -34.30
N ILE A 87 -27.51 -23.50 -33.61
CA ILE A 87 -26.78 -24.77 -33.55
C ILE A 87 -27.48 -25.77 -34.47
N PRO A 88 -26.77 -26.53 -35.33
CA PRO A 88 -27.37 -27.56 -36.17
C PRO A 88 -27.82 -28.78 -35.35
N ALA A 89 -28.96 -29.37 -35.71
CA ALA A 89 -29.52 -30.51 -35.00
C ALA A 89 -28.76 -31.82 -35.27
N ILE A 90 -28.57 -32.63 -34.24
CA ILE A 90 -28.10 -34.02 -34.32
C ILE A 90 -29.17 -34.92 -33.69
N THR A 91 -29.45 -36.06 -34.32
CA THR A 91 -30.55 -36.96 -33.98
C THR A 91 -30.26 -37.88 -32.78
N SER A 92 -31.33 -38.23 -32.06
CA SER A 92 -31.37 -39.02 -30.83
C SER A 92 -30.91 -40.48 -30.94
N SER A 93 -30.26 -41.00 -29.89
CA SER A 93 -30.48 -42.38 -29.36
C SER A 93 -29.86 -42.61 -27.96
N SER A 94 -30.58 -43.36 -27.12
CA SER A 94 -30.10 -44.24 -26.03
C SER A 94 -29.33 -43.67 -24.81
N ILE A 95 -30.10 -43.33 -23.77
CA ILE A 95 -30.06 -43.88 -22.37
C ILE A 95 -28.68 -44.22 -21.74
N ILE A 96 -28.39 -43.59 -20.57
CA ILE A 96 -27.94 -44.24 -19.32
C ILE A 96 -28.25 -43.32 -18.12
N THR A 97 -28.55 -43.91 -16.95
CA THR A 97 -29.08 -43.22 -15.76
C THR A 97 -27.97 -42.72 -14.81
N ALA A 98 -28.18 -41.59 -14.13
CA ALA A 98 -27.33 -41.12 -13.04
C ALA A 98 -27.68 -41.80 -11.69
N PRO A 99 -26.71 -42.12 -10.82
CA PRO A 99 -26.95 -42.82 -9.54
C PRO A 99 -27.49 -41.90 -8.44
N ILE A 100 -28.24 -42.49 -7.51
CA ILE A 100 -28.81 -41.86 -6.30
C ILE A 100 -27.98 -42.29 -5.09
N TYR A 101 -27.69 -41.37 -4.16
CA TYR A 101 -27.10 -41.69 -2.85
C TYR A 101 -28.18 -41.88 -1.77
N PRO A 102 -28.00 -42.82 -0.81
CA PRO A 102 -29.07 -43.30 0.06
C PRO A 102 -29.14 -42.61 1.43
N THR A 103 -30.25 -42.82 2.15
CA THR A 103 -30.30 -42.76 3.62
C THR A 103 -31.31 -43.75 4.18
N GLY A 104 -30.98 -44.36 5.32
CA GLY A 104 -31.53 -45.63 5.83
C GLY A 104 -33.06 -45.75 5.98
N SER A 105 -33.52 -46.99 5.85
CA SER A 105 -34.90 -47.41 6.12
C SER A 105 -34.95 -48.38 7.31
N ASN A 106 -35.96 -48.20 8.18
CA ASN A 106 -36.57 -49.21 9.05
C ASN A 106 -37.75 -48.54 9.79
N GLY A 107 -38.99 -49.03 9.79
CA GLY A 107 -39.55 -50.13 8.97
C GLY A 107 -40.73 -50.81 9.66
N THR A 108 -41.97 -50.45 9.31
CA THR A 108 -43.20 -51.21 9.67
C THR A 108 -44.38 -50.77 8.79
N ASN A 109 -45.28 -51.70 8.45
CA ASN A 109 -46.51 -51.43 7.70
C ASN A 109 -47.73 -51.23 8.62
N GLY A 110 -48.70 -50.40 8.21
CA GLY A 110 -49.98 -50.23 8.90
C GLY A 110 -51.00 -49.44 8.07
N THR A 111 -52.12 -50.06 7.72
CA THR A 111 -53.17 -49.51 6.84
C THR A 111 -54.35 -48.90 7.61
N ALA A 112 -54.85 -47.70 7.23
CA ALA A 112 -56.28 -47.33 7.33
C ALA A 112 -56.66 -45.98 6.64
N SER A 113 -57.33 -46.10 5.49
CA SER A 113 -58.42 -45.31 4.87
C SER A 113 -59.14 -44.09 5.54
N ILE A 114 -59.84 -43.31 4.68
CA ILE A 114 -60.94 -42.31 4.88
C ILE A 114 -60.61 -40.98 5.65
N THR A 115 -61.18 -39.78 5.39
CA THR A 115 -62.27 -39.28 4.48
C THR A 115 -62.02 -37.82 4.00
N LYS A 116 -62.72 -37.36 2.95
CA LYS A 116 -62.94 -35.92 2.57
C LYS A 116 -64.21 -35.40 3.27
N PRO A 117 -64.43 -34.08 3.53
CA PRO A 117 -64.84 -33.07 2.50
C PRO A 117 -64.18 -31.68 2.70
N THR A 118 -64.60 -30.51 2.15
CA THR A 118 -65.01 -30.02 0.80
C THR A 118 -65.58 -28.58 0.96
N LEU A 119 -65.16 -27.59 0.14
CA LEU A 119 -65.76 -26.25 -0.22
C LEU A 119 -66.76 -25.54 0.75
N SER A 120 -66.73 -24.22 1.05
CA SER A 120 -67.09 -23.04 0.18
C SER A 120 -67.51 -21.83 1.10
N THR A 121 -67.77 -20.55 0.74
CA THR A 121 -67.43 -19.54 -0.34
C THR A 121 -67.95 -18.14 0.08
N SER A 122 -67.41 -17.03 -0.48
CA SER A 122 -68.06 -15.68 -0.70
C SER A 122 -68.59 -14.84 0.50
N ALA A 123 -68.72 -13.49 0.48
CA ALA A 123 -68.27 -12.38 -0.40
C ALA A 123 -68.48 -10.99 0.29
N SER A 124 -67.90 -9.90 -0.28
CA SER A 124 -68.32 -8.46 -0.27
C SER A 124 -68.61 -7.72 1.07
N ALA A 125 -68.25 -6.44 1.32
CA ALA A 125 -67.44 -5.39 0.64
C ALA A 125 -67.06 -4.31 1.73
N SER A 126 -66.92 -2.97 1.61
CA SER A 126 -67.00 -1.91 0.57
C SER A 126 -66.53 -0.53 1.11
N ALA A 127 -65.81 0.30 0.32
CA ALA A 127 -65.66 1.79 0.39
C ALA A 127 -65.11 2.46 1.71
N SER A 128 -64.39 3.61 1.72
CA SER A 128 -63.98 4.59 0.68
C SER A 128 -62.71 5.42 1.04
N VAL A 129 -61.85 5.69 0.03
CA VAL A 129 -61.07 6.92 -0.26
C VAL A 129 -60.33 7.69 0.87
N SER A 130 -58.98 7.64 0.86
CA SER A 130 -58.07 8.79 0.58
C SER A 130 -56.59 8.35 0.60
N GLY A 131 -55.74 8.84 -0.31
CA GLY A 131 -54.27 8.58 -0.35
C GLY A 131 -53.47 9.88 -0.45
N PRO A 132 -52.24 9.93 -1.05
CA PRO A 132 -51.40 8.82 -1.52
C PRO A 132 -49.87 8.96 -1.19
N ALA A 133 -49.12 7.85 -1.19
CA ALA A 133 -47.68 7.79 -1.54
C ALA A 133 -47.18 6.33 -1.55
N GLY A 134 -46.48 5.89 -2.60
CA GLY A 134 -45.95 4.51 -2.64
C GLY A 134 -45.03 4.21 -3.83
N THR A 135 -43.73 4.08 -3.52
CA THR A 135 -42.71 3.26 -4.20
C THR A 135 -42.86 2.97 -5.71
N ALA A 136 -41.99 3.59 -6.52
CA ALA A 136 -41.55 3.03 -7.79
C ALA A 136 -40.04 2.74 -7.71
N SER A 137 -39.64 1.50 -8.04
CA SER A 137 -38.23 1.08 -8.03
C SER A 137 -37.56 1.37 -9.38
N THR A 138 -36.52 2.21 -9.39
CA THR A 138 -35.65 2.40 -10.55
C THR A 138 -34.24 1.91 -10.26
N THR A 139 -33.81 0.88 -10.97
CA THR A 139 -32.46 0.30 -10.91
C THR A 139 -31.41 1.32 -11.37
N SER A 140 -30.47 1.69 -10.48
CA SER A 140 -29.33 2.53 -10.80
C SER A 140 -28.15 1.70 -11.30
N SER A 141 -27.51 2.15 -12.38
CA SER A 141 -26.33 1.56 -13.03
C SER A 141 -25.20 1.16 -12.07
N ASP A 142 -24.67 -0.06 -12.23
CA ASP A 142 -23.48 -0.53 -11.51
C ASP A 142 -22.23 0.30 -11.84
N PHE A 143 -21.63 0.90 -10.82
CA PHE A 143 -20.40 1.69 -10.95
C PHE A 143 -19.20 0.87 -10.45
N THR A 144 -18.65 0.02 -11.33
CA THR A 144 -17.59 -0.95 -11.00
C THR A 144 -16.23 -0.24 -10.77
N GLY A 145 -16.02 0.32 -9.57
CA GLY A 145 -14.88 1.19 -9.27
C GLY A 145 -14.31 1.14 -7.84
N ALA A 146 -14.58 0.08 -7.07
CA ALA A 146 -13.99 -0.12 -5.73
C ALA A 146 -14.01 -1.59 -5.22
N ALA A 147 -14.97 -2.40 -5.68
CA ALA A 147 -15.37 -3.66 -5.03
C ALA A 147 -14.32 -4.79 -4.97
N ASN A 148 -13.16 -4.70 -5.66
CA ASN A 148 -12.16 -5.77 -5.65
C ASN A 148 -11.43 -5.95 -4.30
N HIS A 149 -11.52 -5.00 -3.37
CA HIS A 149 -11.11 -5.20 -1.97
C HIS A 149 -12.21 -5.84 -1.09
N LEU A 150 -13.41 -6.09 -1.63
CA LEU A 150 -14.57 -6.65 -0.91
C LEU A 150 -14.98 -8.05 -1.42
N ALA A 151 -14.12 -8.70 -2.22
CA ALA A 151 -14.38 -10.01 -2.84
C ALA A 151 -13.67 -11.18 -2.13
N ALA A 152 -13.36 -11.04 -0.84
CA ALA A 152 -12.70 -12.07 -0.01
C ALA A 152 -13.41 -12.35 1.33
N SER A 153 -14.34 -11.49 1.76
CA SER A 153 -15.21 -11.70 2.92
C SER A 153 -16.66 -11.82 2.46
N GLY A 154 -17.34 -12.88 2.88
CA GLY A 154 -18.72 -13.19 2.49
C GLY A 154 -19.73 -12.14 2.97
N ALA A 155 -20.88 -12.07 2.29
CA ALA A 155 -21.93 -11.09 2.58
C ALA A 155 -22.38 -11.14 4.06
N GLY A 156 -22.28 -9.99 4.75
CA GLY A 156 -22.74 -9.83 6.13
C GLY A 156 -22.07 -8.68 6.90
N LEU A 157 -20.85 -8.29 6.53
CA LEU A 157 -20.01 -7.43 7.39
C LEU A 157 -20.24 -5.91 7.30
N ALA A 158 -21.25 -5.43 6.57
CA ALA A 158 -21.49 -3.99 6.37
C ALA A 158 -21.77 -3.20 7.69
N ALA A 159 -22.14 -3.90 8.78
CA ALA A 159 -22.34 -3.33 10.11
C ALA A 159 -21.14 -3.53 11.08
N LEU A 160 -20.03 -4.11 10.60
CA LEU A 160 -18.88 -4.52 11.41
C LEU A 160 -17.52 -3.99 10.90
N LEU A 161 -17.51 -3.25 9.79
CA LEU A 161 -16.30 -2.64 9.24
C LEU A 161 -15.80 -1.49 10.12
N GLY A 162 -14.65 -1.68 10.75
CA GLY A 162 -14.05 -0.74 11.69
C GLY A 162 -13.40 0.49 11.04
N PHE A 163 -14.06 1.17 10.10
CA PHE A 163 -13.46 2.35 9.48
C PHE A 163 -13.38 3.54 10.45
N ALA A 164 -12.25 4.23 10.45
CA ALA A 164 -12.05 5.50 11.13
C ALA A 164 -11.65 6.58 10.12
N ALA A 165 -12.25 7.78 10.23
CA ALA A 165 -12.01 8.87 9.30
C ALA A 165 -11.32 10.05 9.99
N TYR A 166 -10.25 10.59 9.40
CA TYR A 166 -9.43 11.64 9.99
C TYR A 166 -9.37 12.88 9.09
N VAL A 167 -9.49 14.10 9.67
CA VAL A 167 -9.17 15.37 8.98
C VAL A 167 -8.04 16.15 9.68
N PHE A 168 -7.01 16.61 8.94
CA PHE A 168 -5.84 17.33 9.49
C PHE A 168 -5.47 18.65 8.81
N ASN A 169 -5.24 19.70 9.62
CA ASN A 169 -4.29 20.83 9.49
C ASN A 169 -3.96 21.39 8.07
N GLY A 170 -3.34 20.61 7.20
CA GLY A 170 -3.19 20.90 5.76
C GLY A 170 -4.34 20.36 4.91
N ILE A 171 -5.55 20.45 5.46
CA ILE A 171 -6.86 19.88 5.06
C ILE A 171 -6.71 18.56 4.28
N ARG A 172 -6.10 17.59 4.97
CA ARG A 172 -5.97 16.19 4.52
C ARG A 172 -7.10 15.37 5.10
N PHE A 173 -7.66 14.46 4.31
CA PHE A 173 -8.64 13.46 4.71
C PHE A 173 -8.08 12.06 4.49
N SER A 174 -8.46 11.11 5.35
CA SER A 174 -8.17 9.68 5.14
C SER A 174 -9.18 8.81 5.88
N ILE A 175 -9.55 7.69 5.26
CA ILE A 175 -10.32 6.61 5.85
C ILE A 175 -9.37 5.42 6.01
N THR A 176 -9.29 4.89 7.22
CA THR A 176 -8.42 3.78 7.61
C THR A 176 -9.26 2.66 8.18
N ASP A 177 -8.99 1.43 7.76
CA ASP A 177 -9.57 0.24 8.38
C ASP A 177 -8.87 -0.07 9.71
N THR A 178 -9.67 -0.18 10.78
CA THR A 178 -9.23 -0.51 12.15
C THR A 178 -9.80 -1.86 12.60
N SER A 179 -10.16 -2.73 11.66
CA SER A 179 -10.53 -4.13 11.95
C SER A 179 -9.39 -4.83 12.70
N PRO A 180 -9.64 -5.57 13.81
CA PRO A 180 -8.59 -6.01 14.73
C PRO A 180 -7.46 -6.88 14.13
N GLU A 181 -7.71 -7.55 13.01
CA GLU A 181 -6.73 -8.38 12.29
C GLU A 181 -5.61 -7.58 11.62
N THR A 182 -5.90 -6.33 11.21
CA THR A 182 -5.01 -5.51 10.35
C THR A 182 -4.69 -4.13 10.97
N ALA A 183 -5.43 -3.72 12.02
CA ALA A 183 -5.36 -2.39 12.64
C ALA A 183 -3.93 -1.94 13.00
N ARG A 184 -3.05 -2.85 13.44
CA ARG A 184 -1.61 -2.59 13.72
C ARG A 184 -0.88 -1.89 12.58
N CYS A 185 -1.31 -2.13 11.34
CA CYS A 185 -0.68 -1.65 10.12
C CYS A 185 -1.44 -0.49 9.44
N LEU A 186 -2.47 0.06 10.11
CA LEU A 186 -3.24 1.23 9.68
C LEU A 186 -3.60 1.27 8.17
N PRO A 187 -4.17 0.18 7.60
CA PRO A 187 -4.50 0.08 6.17
C PRO A 187 -5.46 1.21 5.73
N THR A 188 -4.92 2.16 4.97
CA THR A 188 -5.66 3.35 4.53
C THR A 188 -6.39 3.04 3.22
N VAL A 189 -7.71 2.87 3.30
CA VAL A 189 -8.58 2.51 2.16
C VAL A 189 -8.92 3.71 1.27
N PHE A 190 -8.85 4.92 1.80
CA PHE A 190 -9.05 6.16 1.04
C PHE A 190 -8.22 7.31 1.60
N SER A 191 -7.74 8.21 0.74
CA SER A 191 -7.17 9.49 1.18
C SER A 191 -7.35 10.59 0.14
N ASP A 192 -7.50 11.81 0.62
CA ASP A 192 -7.77 13.02 -0.16
C ASP A 192 -7.08 14.22 0.51
N ARG A 193 -6.88 15.32 -0.22
CA ARG A 193 -6.27 16.53 0.30
C ARG A 193 -6.72 17.76 -0.49
N LEU A 194 -7.28 18.74 0.22
CA LEU A 194 -7.44 20.08 -0.32
C LEU A 194 -6.08 20.79 -0.40
N GLY A 195 -5.80 21.45 -1.52
CA GLY A 195 -4.53 22.14 -1.78
C GLY A 195 -4.26 23.41 -0.96
N VAL A 196 -5.11 23.71 0.02
CA VAL A 196 -5.07 24.92 0.85
C VAL A 196 -4.01 24.80 1.95
N SER A 197 -3.35 25.93 2.25
CA SER A 197 -2.43 26.08 3.38
C SER A 197 -3.01 27.11 4.34
N LEU A 198 -3.59 26.64 5.45
CA LEU A 198 -4.21 27.51 6.46
C LEU A 198 -3.19 28.46 7.11
N TYR A 199 -1.92 28.04 7.21
CA TYR A 199 -0.84 28.90 7.70
C TYR A 199 -0.56 30.03 6.70
N ASP A 200 -0.27 29.70 5.44
CA ASP A 200 0.12 30.70 4.43
C ASP A 200 -1.03 31.69 4.15
N ALA A 201 -2.29 31.23 4.20
CA ALA A 201 -3.49 32.07 4.03
C ALA A 201 -3.74 33.10 5.16
N GLN A 202 -3.04 32.98 6.29
CA GLN A 202 -3.15 33.89 7.43
C GLN A 202 -2.02 34.91 7.52
N TRP A 203 -1.13 34.99 6.53
CA TRP A 203 -0.07 36.00 6.51
C TRP A 203 -0.29 37.02 5.39
N LYS A 204 -0.33 38.30 5.75
CA LYS A 204 -0.39 39.42 4.82
C LYS A 204 0.51 40.55 5.33
N ASP A 205 1.36 41.09 4.46
CA ASP A 205 2.24 42.23 4.75
C ASP A 205 3.10 42.03 6.03
N GLY A 206 3.59 40.80 6.23
CA GLY A 206 4.37 40.39 7.41
C GLY A 206 3.58 40.23 8.72
N LYS A 207 2.27 40.51 8.71
CA LYS A 207 1.37 40.41 9.87
C LYS A 207 0.42 39.23 9.74
N ARG A 208 -0.06 38.73 10.87
CA ARG A 208 -1.13 37.71 10.89
C ARG A 208 -2.50 38.36 10.70
N VAL A 209 -3.32 37.74 9.86
CA VAL A 209 -4.71 38.10 9.61
C VAL A 209 -5.65 36.93 9.95
N PRO A 210 -6.97 37.15 10.13
CA PRO A 210 -7.96 36.09 10.22
C PRO A 210 -7.92 35.14 9.01
N ILE A 211 -8.42 33.91 9.15
CA ILE A 211 -8.57 32.97 8.03
C ILE A 211 -9.57 33.58 7.02
N PRO A 212 -9.18 33.82 5.75
CA PRO A 212 -10.04 34.52 4.78
C PRO A 212 -11.33 33.76 4.48
N VAL A 213 -12.44 34.48 4.28
CA VAL A 213 -13.79 33.91 4.06
C VAL A 213 -13.83 32.97 2.85
N GLU A 214 -13.07 33.27 1.80
CA GLU A 214 -12.91 32.44 0.60
C GLU A 214 -12.23 31.11 0.95
N THR A 215 -11.24 31.17 1.85
CA THR A 215 -10.54 29.98 2.36
C THR A 215 -11.49 29.13 3.19
N ILE A 216 -12.23 29.74 4.14
CA ILE A 216 -13.25 29.04 4.95
C ILE A 216 -14.29 28.37 4.04
N CYS A 217 -14.79 29.07 3.02
CA CYS A 217 -15.73 28.53 2.03
C CYS A 217 -15.15 27.33 1.25
N GLN A 218 -13.85 27.32 0.94
CA GLN A 218 -13.19 26.15 0.34
C GLN A 218 -13.08 24.99 1.32
N VAL A 219 -12.73 25.24 2.59
CA VAL A 219 -12.67 24.20 3.63
C VAL A 219 -14.05 23.57 3.83
N VAL A 220 -15.09 24.38 4.02
CA VAL A 220 -16.48 23.94 4.22
C VAL A 220 -16.98 23.08 3.06
N LYS A 221 -16.63 23.42 1.81
CA LYS A 221 -16.94 22.59 0.63
C LYS A 221 -16.22 21.24 0.66
N ALA A 222 -14.93 21.22 1.02
CA ALA A 222 -14.17 19.97 1.15
C ALA A 222 -14.68 19.09 2.31
N PHE A 223 -15.03 19.68 3.45
CA PHE A 223 -15.60 18.98 4.60
C PHE A 223 -16.96 18.33 4.28
N ARG A 224 -17.82 19.00 3.50
CA ARG A 224 -19.07 18.39 3.01
C ARG A 224 -18.81 17.22 2.05
N ARG A 225 -17.78 17.31 1.18
CA ARG A 225 -17.32 16.17 0.36
C ARG A 225 -16.86 15.02 1.26
N PHE A 226 -15.99 15.29 2.24
CA PHE A 226 -15.51 14.27 3.18
C PHE A 226 -16.67 13.60 3.92
N LYS A 227 -17.72 14.32 4.34
CA LYS A 227 -18.89 13.71 4.98
C LYS A 227 -19.70 12.81 4.04
N SER A 228 -19.81 13.16 2.75
CA SER A 228 -20.34 12.22 1.76
C SER A 228 -19.47 10.97 1.71
N THR A 229 -18.16 11.11 1.50
CA THR A 229 -17.25 9.96 1.38
C THR A 229 -17.23 9.07 2.63
N CYS A 230 -17.36 9.63 3.84
CA CYS A 230 -17.57 8.84 5.05
C CYS A 230 -18.84 7.97 4.95
N LYS A 231 -19.97 8.54 4.52
CA LYS A 231 -21.23 7.81 4.32
C LYS A 231 -21.10 6.76 3.21
N ASP A 232 -20.43 7.10 2.11
CA ASP A 232 -20.24 6.23 0.94
C ASP A 232 -19.39 4.98 1.28
N PHE A 233 -18.45 5.11 2.22
CA PHE A 233 -17.65 4.01 2.79
C PHE A 233 -18.30 3.33 4.01
N GLY A 234 -19.47 3.77 4.47
CA GLY A 234 -20.12 3.21 5.66
C GLY A 234 -19.45 3.56 7.01
N VAL A 235 -18.65 4.62 7.06
CA VAL A 235 -18.01 5.10 8.29
C VAL A 235 -19.08 5.64 9.25
N HIS A 236 -19.18 5.03 10.43
CA HIS A 236 -20.11 5.49 11.47
C HIS A 236 -19.64 6.83 12.09
N ASP A 237 -20.57 7.76 12.35
CA ASP A 237 -20.24 9.14 12.76
C ASP A 237 -19.41 9.21 14.07
N ASP A 238 -19.49 8.19 14.96
CA ASP A 238 -18.69 8.09 16.19
C ASP A 238 -17.22 7.69 15.97
N ARG A 239 -16.83 7.21 14.79
CA ARG A 239 -15.44 6.89 14.39
C ARG A 239 -14.78 8.00 13.57
N ILE A 240 -15.43 9.16 13.46
CA ILE A 240 -14.89 10.33 12.77
C ILE A 240 -14.08 11.18 13.75
N ARG A 241 -12.92 11.67 13.29
CA ARG A 241 -11.93 12.45 14.05
C ARG A 241 -11.52 13.68 13.24
N VAL A 242 -11.85 14.87 13.75
CA VAL A 242 -11.49 16.14 13.10
C VAL A 242 -10.53 16.90 14.02
N LEU A 243 -9.23 16.85 13.73
CA LEU A 243 -8.19 17.44 14.59
C LEU A 243 -7.54 18.66 13.93
N ALA A 244 -7.54 19.78 14.66
CA ALA A 244 -6.90 21.04 14.27
C ALA A 244 -5.74 21.37 15.22
N THR A 245 -4.72 22.10 14.74
CA THR A 245 -3.51 22.41 15.52
C THR A 245 -3.08 23.87 15.35
N GLU A 246 -1.80 24.21 15.45
CA GLU A 246 -1.24 25.58 15.44
C GLU A 246 -1.95 26.55 14.49
N ALA A 247 -2.10 26.18 13.22
CA ALA A 247 -2.68 27.07 12.20
C ALA A 247 -4.14 27.45 12.48
N THR A 248 -4.90 26.66 13.24
CA THR A 248 -6.22 27.06 13.74
C THR A 248 -6.12 27.65 15.14
N ARG A 249 -5.35 27.01 16.03
CA ARG A 249 -5.12 27.38 17.44
C ARG A 249 -4.63 28.81 17.64
N THR A 250 -4.01 29.38 16.62
CA THR A 250 -3.40 30.71 16.66
C THR A 250 -3.99 31.65 15.59
N ALA A 251 -5.19 31.34 15.11
CA ALA A 251 -5.99 32.16 14.19
C ALA A 251 -6.90 33.15 14.97
N PRO A 252 -6.94 34.45 14.61
CA PRO A 252 -7.81 35.43 15.28
C PRO A 252 -9.31 35.09 15.24
N ASN A 253 -9.77 34.32 14.26
CA ASN A 253 -11.15 33.85 14.13
C ASN A 253 -11.29 32.31 14.22
N SER A 254 -10.43 31.67 15.03
CA SER A 254 -10.44 30.22 15.28
C SER A 254 -11.85 29.67 15.55
N ASP A 255 -12.58 30.27 16.48
CA ASP A 255 -13.86 29.74 16.97
C ASP A 255 -14.98 29.93 15.95
N GLU A 256 -15.01 31.06 15.25
CA GLU A 256 -15.91 31.33 14.12
C GLU A 256 -15.72 30.28 13.01
N TYR A 257 -14.46 30.03 12.62
CA TYR A 257 -14.10 29.01 11.63
C TYR A 257 -14.52 27.60 12.07
N MET A 258 -14.27 27.21 13.31
CA MET A 258 -14.71 25.91 13.84
C MET A 258 -16.24 25.80 13.92
N GLN A 259 -16.94 26.90 14.26
CA GLN A 259 -18.40 26.95 14.27
C GLN A 259 -19.00 26.83 12.86
N GLN A 260 -18.39 27.46 11.84
CA GLN A 260 -18.80 27.28 10.44
C GLN A 260 -18.62 25.83 9.97
N LEU A 261 -17.53 25.16 10.35
CA LEU A 261 -17.32 23.73 10.04
C LEU A 261 -18.35 22.83 10.73
N TYR A 262 -18.65 23.10 12.02
CA TYR A 262 -19.66 22.37 12.77
C TYR A 262 -21.06 22.56 12.17
N ALA A 263 -21.48 23.80 11.91
CA ALA A 263 -22.76 24.09 11.25
C ALA A 263 -22.88 23.47 9.84
N ALA A 264 -21.76 23.25 9.15
CA ALA A 264 -21.74 22.65 7.83
C ALA A 264 -21.75 21.11 7.78
N THR A 265 -21.47 20.41 8.90
CA THR A 265 -21.25 18.95 8.92
C THR A 265 -21.81 18.19 10.14
N GLY A 266 -22.03 18.88 11.26
CA GLY A 266 -22.25 18.30 12.59
C GLY A 266 -20.98 17.80 13.28
N TRP A 267 -19.80 17.89 12.65
CA TRP A 267 -18.56 17.37 13.21
C TRP A 267 -17.87 18.40 14.12
N LYS A 268 -17.62 18.02 15.38
CA LYS A 268 -16.86 18.83 16.33
C LYS A 268 -15.37 18.80 15.96
N VAL A 269 -14.77 19.97 15.77
CA VAL A 269 -13.32 20.13 15.65
C VAL A 269 -12.72 20.01 17.05
N THR A 270 -11.76 19.10 17.23
CA THR A 270 -10.91 19.04 18.43
C THR A 270 -9.63 19.80 18.16
N LEU A 271 -9.41 20.87 18.91
CA LEU A 271 -8.20 21.68 18.84
C LEU A 271 -7.13 21.08 19.76
N LEU A 272 -6.01 20.63 19.21
CA LEU A 272 -4.91 20.03 19.97
C LEU A 272 -4.08 21.10 20.69
N SER A 273 -3.61 20.79 21.90
CA SER A 273 -2.49 21.51 22.53
C SER A 273 -1.18 21.26 21.77
N LYS A 274 -0.05 21.88 22.16
CA LYS A 274 1.26 21.54 21.55
C LYS A 274 1.74 20.17 22.03
N GLU A 275 1.35 19.85 23.26
CA GLU A 275 1.73 18.69 24.04
C GLU A 275 1.03 17.44 23.48
N ASP A 276 -0.28 17.54 23.20
CA ASP A 276 -1.04 16.51 22.47
C ASP A 276 -0.54 16.34 21.03
N GLU A 277 -0.20 17.44 20.35
CA GLU A 277 0.33 17.42 18.98
C GLU A 277 1.68 16.69 18.91
N GLY A 278 2.57 16.92 19.89
CA GLY A 278 3.82 16.20 20.06
C GLY A 278 3.63 14.71 20.44
N LEU A 279 2.75 14.42 21.40
CA LEU A 279 2.45 13.05 21.82
C LEU A 279 1.86 12.22 20.67
N LEU A 280 0.89 12.75 19.94
CA LEU A 280 0.34 12.10 18.74
C LEU A 280 1.36 12.03 17.59
N GLY A 281 2.31 12.98 17.51
CA GLY A 281 3.49 12.85 16.65
C GLY A 281 4.32 11.61 16.99
N ALA A 282 4.62 11.40 18.29
CA ALA A 282 5.34 10.23 18.78
C ALA A 282 4.60 8.91 18.50
N TYR A 283 3.28 8.84 18.72
CA TYR A 283 2.47 7.68 18.30
C TYR A 283 2.50 7.46 16.77
N GLY A 284 2.55 8.52 15.97
CA GLY A 284 2.68 8.43 14.51
C GLY A 284 4.02 7.82 14.07
N ILE A 285 5.10 8.22 14.74
CA ILE A 285 6.43 7.64 14.56
C ILE A 285 6.43 6.16 15.01
N ALA A 286 5.87 5.84 16.18
CA ALA A 286 5.73 4.46 16.68
C ALA A 286 4.96 3.54 15.70
N SER A 287 3.95 4.05 14.99
CA SER A 287 3.23 3.26 13.98
C SER A 287 4.10 2.83 12.78
N SER A 288 5.19 3.55 12.50
CA SER A 288 5.93 3.43 11.23
C SER A 288 6.88 2.22 11.18
N PHE A 289 7.28 1.66 12.33
CA PHE A 289 8.18 0.50 12.46
C PHE A 289 7.62 -0.51 13.48
N ASP A 290 8.33 -1.64 13.70
CA ASP A 290 7.98 -2.65 14.71
C ASP A 290 8.32 -2.16 16.12
N GLU A 291 9.61 -1.90 16.38
CA GLU A 291 10.09 -1.19 17.57
C GLU A 291 10.69 0.17 17.19
N VAL A 292 10.52 1.13 18.10
CA VAL A 292 11.07 2.49 18.01
C VAL A 292 11.68 2.86 19.36
N ARG A 293 13.02 2.83 19.43
CA ARG A 293 13.82 3.21 20.62
C ARG A 293 14.93 4.17 20.18
N GLY A 294 14.93 5.43 20.63
CA GLY A 294 15.96 6.44 20.27
C GLY A 294 15.49 7.90 20.30
N LEU A 295 16.17 8.77 19.53
CA LEU A 295 15.78 10.17 19.33
C LEU A 295 14.80 10.29 18.16
N CYS A 296 13.91 11.28 18.19
CA CYS A 296 12.98 11.55 17.10
C CYS A 296 12.88 13.04 16.77
N MET A 297 12.68 13.35 15.50
CA MET A 297 12.57 14.73 15.00
C MET A 297 11.46 14.87 13.93
N ASP A 298 10.63 15.90 14.04
CA ASP A 298 9.62 16.27 13.02
C ASP A 298 9.98 17.63 12.40
N LEU A 299 10.34 17.61 11.11
CA LEU A 299 10.70 18.80 10.32
C LEU A 299 9.48 19.40 9.61
N GLY A 300 8.92 20.41 10.27
CA GLY A 300 7.75 21.18 9.83
C GLY A 300 8.08 22.30 8.83
N GLY A 301 7.21 23.31 8.80
CA GLY A 301 7.37 24.51 7.97
C GLY A 301 8.24 25.58 8.61
N GLY A 302 7.85 26.03 9.81
CA GLY A 302 8.54 27.07 10.59
C GLY A 302 9.52 26.54 11.65
N SER A 303 9.25 25.37 12.23
CA SER A 303 10.07 24.75 13.28
C SER A 303 10.43 23.29 12.99
N THR A 304 11.37 22.76 13.77
CA THR A 304 11.67 21.34 13.93
C THR A 304 11.54 20.97 15.39
N GLN A 305 10.80 19.90 15.70
CA GLN A 305 10.76 19.34 17.05
C GLN A 305 11.91 18.34 17.24
N LEU A 306 12.49 18.30 18.44
CA LEU A 306 13.41 17.25 18.90
C LEU A 306 12.88 16.64 20.20
N SER A 307 12.80 15.31 20.25
CA SER A 307 12.28 14.54 21.38
C SER A 307 12.96 13.17 21.46
N TRP A 308 12.68 12.38 22.51
CA TRP A 308 13.06 10.96 22.58
C TRP A 308 11.81 10.08 22.58
N ILE A 309 11.97 8.82 22.14
CA ILE A 309 10.89 7.84 22.06
C ILE A 309 11.38 6.44 22.44
N HIS A 310 10.56 5.69 23.18
CA HIS A 310 10.78 4.29 23.53
C HIS A 310 9.47 3.52 23.50
N THR A 311 9.36 2.53 22.60
CA THR A 311 8.22 1.62 22.50
C THR A 311 8.54 0.26 23.09
N GLU A 312 7.63 -0.29 23.90
CA GLU A 312 7.81 -1.61 24.51
C GLU A 312 6.45 -2.22 24.87
N ASN A 313 6.20 -3.48 24.49
CA ASN A 313 4.93 -4.18 24.73
C ASN A 313 3.69 -3.35 24.35
N GLY A 314 3.78 -2.63 23.23
CA GLY A 314 2.74 -1.73 22.71
C GLY A 314 2.60 -0.38 23.43
N GLN A 315 3.26 -0.17 24.57
CA GLN A 315 3.33 1.13 25.23
C GLN A 315 4.27 2.07 24.48
N VAL A 316 3.95 3.36 24.46
CA VAL A 316 4.74 4.42 23.81
C VAL A 316 5.12 5.45 24.87
N ARG A 317 6.42 5.52 25.21
CA ARG A 317 6.99 6.56 26.10
C ARG A 317 7.73 7.59 25.26
N THR A 318 7.60 8.86 25.64
CA THR A 318 8.25 10.02 24.99
C THR A 318 8.49 11.13 26.01
N SER A 319 9.32 12.11 25.68
CA SER A 319 9.44 13.37 26.43
C SER A 319 8.08 14.09 26.48
N LYS A 320 7.67 14.56 27.68
CA LYS A 320 6.39 15.29 27.87
C LYS A 320 6.29 16.56 27.01
N GLU A 321 7.40 17.29 26.96
CA GLU A 321 7.59 18.48 26.13
C GLU A 321 8.78 18.19 25.21
N GLY A 322 8.56 18.30 23.90
CA GLY A 322 9.63 18.25 22.90
C GLY A 322 10.25 19.64 22.71
N VAL A 323 11.54 19.70 22.38
CA VAL A 323 12.22 20.98 22.18
C VAL A 323 11.96 21.50 20.77
N SER A 324 11.23 22.61 20.69
CA SER A 324 10.85 23.26 19.43
C SER A 324 11.93 24.22 18.95
N LEU A 325 12.79 23.77 18.02
CA LEU A 325 13.82 24.59 17.38
C LEU A 325 13.25 25.39 16.20
N PRO A 326 13.70 26.62 15.92
CA PRO A 326 13.19 27.48 14.83
C PRO A 326 13.68 27.05 13.43
N TYR A 327 14.01 25.77 13.25
CA TYR A 327 14.69 25.22 12.07
C TYR A 327 13.73 24.47 11.15
N GLY A 328 12.60 25.09 10.80
CA GLY A 328 11.64 24.52 9.85
C GLY A 328 12.10 24.63 8.39
N ALA A 329 11.58 23.74 7.52
CA ALA A 329 12.07 23.62 6.14
C ALA A 329 11.78 24.84 5.25
N ALA A 330 10.89 25.76 5.65
CA ALA A 330 10.72 27.05 4.96
C ALA A 330 11.50 28.18 5.65
N ALA A 331 11.58 28.17 6.98
CA ALA A 331 12.39 29.13 7.75
C ALA A 331 13.87 29.06 7.33
N LEU A 332 14.45 27.86 7.28
CA LEU A 332 15.85 27.63 6.87
C LEU A 332 16.14 28.02 5.41
N THR A 333 15.15 27.99 4.51
CA THR A 333 15.32 28.43 3.12
C THR A 333 15.26 29.95 2.99
N ASN A 334 14.40 30.61 3.77
CA ASN A 334 14.19 32.06 3.68
C ASN A 334 15.17 32.87 4.53
N SER A 335 15.64 32.32 5.66
CA SER A 335 16.48 32.99 6.65
C SER A 335 17.31 31.94 7.42
N PRO A 336 18.34 31.35 6.80
CA PRO A 336 19.22 30.40 7.46
C PRO A 336 19.98 31.07 8.63
N PRO A 337 19.96 30.47 9.84
CA PRO A 337 20.76 30.94 10.98
C PRO A 337 22.25 30.59 10.79
N LYS A 338 23.12 31.10 11.66
CA LYS A 338 24.53 30.71 11.64
C LYS A 338 24.70 29.22 12.00
N ARG A 339 25.74 28.57 11.46
CA ARG A 339 26.06 27.17 11.80
C ARG A 339 26.31 27.00 13.30
N GLU A 340 27.10 27.90 13.88
CA GLU A 340 27.45 27.94 15.31
C GLU A 340 26.20 28.00 16.21
N GLU A 341 25.25 28.88 15.86
CA GLU A 341 23.96 29.05 16.54
C GLU A 341 23.08 27.80 16.44
N MET A 342 23.05 27.18 15.26
CA MET A 342 22.29 25.93 15.03
C MET A 342 22.87 24.76 15.82
N LEU A 343 24.20 24.60 15.83
CA LEU A 343 24.91 23.59 16.61
C LEU A 343 24.67 23.79 18.11
N ALA A 344 24.90 24.99 18.63
CA ALA A 344 24.69 25.30 20.05
C ALA A 344 23.25 25.02 20.50
N SER A 345 22.26 25.38 19.68
CA SER A 345 20.85 25.17 19.99
C SER A 345 20.44 23.68 19.91
N LEU A 346 20.98 22.92 18.95
CA LEU A 346 20.78 21.47 18.85
C LEU A 346 21.38 20.74 20.07
N SER A 347 22.61 21.07 20.46
CA SER A 347 23.26 20.48 21.63
C SER A 347 22.55 20.83 22.93
N ALA A 348 22.12 22.09 23.09
CA ALA A 348 21.31 22.52 24.25
C ALA A 348 19.96 21.80 24.30
N ALA A 349 19.28 21.66 23.16
CA ALA A 349 18.03 20.92 23.05
C ALA A 349 18.22 19.46 23.47
N TYR A 350 19.20 18.76 22.90
CA TYR A 350 19.53 17.38 23.27
C TYR A 350 19.81 17.22 24.78
N ASN A 351 20.64 18.08 25.35
CA ASN A 351 21.00 18.03 26.78
C ASN A 351 19.79 18.24 27.71
N SER A 352 18.76 18.97 27.26
CA SER A 352 17.53 19.20 28.03
C SER A 352 16.51 18.05 27.98
N LEU A 353 16.67 17.07 27.07
CA LEU A 353 15.69 16.01 26.82
C LEU A 353 15.43 15.05 27.99
N ASN A 354 16.34 15.00 28.98
CA ASN A 354 16.28 14.09 30.13
C ASN A 354 15.98 12.63 29.72
N LEU A 355 16.92 12.04 28.98
CA LEU A 355 16.79 10.66 28.48
C LEU A 355 16.54 9.66 29.62
N PRO A 356 15.66 8.65 29.42
CA PRO A 356 15.53 7.52 30.32
C PRO A 356 16.78 6.61 30.27
N GLU A 357 17.04 5.86 31.35
CA GLU A 357 18.25 5.03 31.49
C GLU A 357 18.39 3.99 30.38
N GLU A 358 17.27 3.46 29.89
CA GLU A 358 17.19 2.53 28.77
C GLU A 358 17.81 3.12 27.49
N LEU A 359 17.55 4.40 27.21
CA LEU A 359 18.16 5.09 26.06
C LEU A 359 19.60 5.54 26.33
N LYS A 360 19.95 5.92 27.57
CA LYS A 360 21.36 6.18 27.95
C LYS A 360 22.23 4.94 27.76
N SER A 361 21.74 3.77 28.16
CA SER A 361 22.42 2.49 27.98
C SER A 361 22.63 2.16 26.50
N ILE A 362 21.59 2.31 25.67
CA ILE A 362 21.72 2.14 24.21
C ILE A 362 22.76 3.11 23.64
N SER A 363 22.70 4.39 24.00
CA SER A 363 23.65 5.41 23.54
C SER A 363 25.10 5.04 23.87
N ALA A 364 25.37 4.52 25.07
CA ALA A 364 26.69 4.08 25.50
C ALA A 364 27.16 2.78 24.82
N SER A 365 26.22 1.91 24.42
CA SER A 365 26.52 0.60 23.82
C SER A 365 26.90 0.63 22.34
N GLY A 366 26.55 1.71 21.61
CA GLY A 366 26.78 1.79 20.17
C GLY A 366 26.04 2.93 19.45
N GLY A 367 25.63 3.97 20.17
CA GLY A 367 24.86 5.09 19.63
C GLY A 367 23.35 4.87 19.57
N LEU A 368 22.62 5.97 19.37
CA LEU A 368 21.15 5.99 19.30
C LEU A 368 20.65 5.80 17.86
N ASN A 369 19.41 5.32 17.72
CA ASN A 369 18.65 5.44 16.47
C ASN A 369 18.02 6.85 16.38
N LEU A 370 17.85 7.37 15.16
CA LEU A 370 17.20 8.65 14.89
C LEU A 370 15.97 8.46 13.98
N TYR A 371 14.77 8.76 14.47
CA TYR A 371 13.51 8.60 13.72
C TYR A 371 12.99 9.95 13.22
N LEU A 372 12.90 10.10 11.89
CA LEU A 372 12.60 11.36 11.22
C LEU A 372 11.20 11.35 10.62
N SER A 373 10.33 12.26 11.05
CA SER A 373 9.05 12.55 10.39
C SER A 373 9.06 13.94 9.76
N GLY A 374 7.88 14.44 9.38
CA GLY A 374 7.76 15.76 8.80
C GLY A 374 8.04 15.84 7.30
N GLY A 375 7.75 17.01 6.74
CA GLY A 375 7.73 17.20 5.29
C GLY A 375 9.12 17.36 4.68
N GLY A 376 10.05 17.98 5.41
CA GLY A 376 11.42 18.19 4.92
C GLY A 376 12.23 16.88 4.90
N PHE A 377 12.21 16.12 6.01
CA PHE A 377 12.97 14.87 6.09
C PHE A 377 12.45 13.80 5.13
N ARG A 378 11.14 13.73 4.82
CA ARG A 378 10.66 12.87 3.72
C ARG A 378 11.23 13.26 2.36
N GLY A 379 11.44 14.56 2.10
CA GLY A 379 12.14 15.02 0.88
C GLY A 379 13.61 14.59 0.86
N TRP A 380 14.30 14.70 1.99
CA TRP A 380 15.68 14.23 2.17
C TRP A 380 15.81 12.70 2.02
N GLY A 381 14.86 11.93 2.57
CA GLY A 381 14.84 10.47 2.44
C GLY A 381 14.66 10.01 0.99
N PHE A 382 13.82 10.68 0.19
CA PHE A 382 13.74 10.40 -1.24
C PHE A 382 15.04 10.79 -1.99
N ALA A 383 15.75 11.84 -1.58
CA ALA A 383 17.08 12.15 -2.12
C ALA A 383 18.12 11.05 -1.82
N LEU A 384 18.08 10.49 -0.60
CA LEU A 384 18.93 9.37 -0.19
C LEU A 384 18.56 8.04 -0.87
N MET A 385 17.33 7.86 -1.36
CA MET A 385 16.95 6.74 -2.24
C MET A 385 17.48 6.93 -3.66
N ASP A 386 17.23 8.11 -4.23
CA ASP A 386 17.66 8.49 -5.58
C ASP A 386 19.19 8.34 -5.72
N GLN A 387 19.92 8.74 -4.68
CA GLN A 387 21.38 8.65 -4.58
C GLN A 387 21.88 7.54 -3.63
N HIS A 388 21.10 6.47 -3.46
CA HIS A 388 21.50 5.35 -2.60
C HIS A 388 22.83 4.73 -3.07
N PRO A 389 23.86 4.59 -2.21
CA PRO A 389 25.22 4.27 -2.65
C PRO A 389 25.30 2.91 -3.38
N GLU A 390 24.58 1.91 -2.87
CA GLU A 390 24.69 0.51 -3.28
C GLU A 390 23.60 0.05 -4.27
N VAL A 391 22.47 0.77 -4.37
CA VAL A 391 21.24 0.25 -5.00
C VAL A 391 20.52 1.36 -5.79
N ARG A 392 20.79 1.46 -7.09
CA ARG A 392 20.16 2.44 -7.99
C ARG A 392 19.61 1.79 -9.26
N PRO A 393 18.41 2.17 -9.75
CA PRO A 393 17.39 2.98 -9.05
C PRO A 393 16.78 2.20 -7.87
N TYR A 394 16.53 2.87 -6.75
CA TYR A 394 16.08 2.22 -5.51
C TYR A 394 14.71 1.53 -5.69
N PRO A 395 14.53 0.24 -5.30
CA PRO A 395 13.43 -0.60 -5.78
C PRO A 395 12.11 -0.43 -5.03
N ILE A 396 12.11 0.14 -3.82
CA ILE A 396 10.90 0.34 -3.00
C ILE A 396 10.59 1.85 -3.00
N PRO A 397 9.58 2.33 -3.77
CA PRO A 397 9.47 3.75 -4.10
C PRO A 397 8.61 4.56 -3.10
N ILE A 398 8.42 4.06 -1.89
CA ILE A 398 7.68 4.69 -0.79
C ILE A 398 8.64 5.05 0.34
N ILE A 399 8.28 6.01 1.19
CA ILE A 399 9.13 6.46 2.29
C ILE A 399 8.95 5.66 3.59
N ASN A 400 7.83 4.94 3.72
CA ASN A 400 7.47 4.20 4.92
C ASN A 400 8.33 2.93 5.08
N GLY A 401 9.13 2.90 6.14
CA GLY A 401 10.03 1.78 6.43
C GLY A 401 11.43 1.94 5.84
N PHE A 402 11.77 3.10 5.25
CA PHE A 402 13.10 3.38 4.76
C PHE A 402 14.06 3.71 5.91
N SER A 403 15.27 3.17 5.87
CA SER A 403 16.33 3.44 6.83
C SER A 403 17.69 3.41 6.17
N VAL A 404 18.64 4.19 6.71
CA VAL A 404 20.03 4.23 6.26
C VAL A 404 20.98 4.34 7.46
N SER A 405 22.24 3.93 7.29
CA SER A 405 23.28 4.21 8.29
C SER A 405 23.48 5.72 8.48
N ALA A 406 23.94 6.13 9.66
CA ALA A 406 24.30 7.53 9.92
C ALA A 406 25.37 8.06 8.93
N ARG A 407 26.27 7.19 8.43
CA ARG A 407 27.27 7.52 7.39
C ARG A 407 26.61 7.91 6.08
N THR A 408 25.60 7.17 5.65
CA THR A 408 24.84 7.47 4.42
C THR A 408 24.00 8.74 4.61
N PHE A 409 23.38 8.91 5.79
CA PHE A 409 22.52 10.06 6.10
C PHE A 409 23.24 11.41 6.04
N HIS A 410 24.47 11.51 6.57
CA HIS A 410 25.23 12.76 6.59
C HIS A 410 26.05 13.03 5.32
N ASN A 411 25.94 12.21 4.27
CA ASN A 411 26.62 12.43 2.99
C ASN A 411 25.95 13.56 2.17
N THR A 412 25.91 14.75 2.77
CA THR A 412 25.21 15.93 2.26
C THR A 412 25.89 16.51 1.03
N ALA A 413 27.23 16.52 1.01
CA ALA A 413 28.04 17.01 -0.11
C ALA A 413 27.72 16.31 -1.43
N ALA A 414 27.51 14.98 -1.44
CA ALA A 414 27.18 14.24 -2.65
C ALA A 414 25.80 14.62 -3.23
N ILE A 415 24.82 14.90 -2.37
CA ILE A 415 23.49 15.35 -2.82
C ILE A 415 23.54 16.81 -3.28
N ILE A 416 24.25 17.68 -2.56
CA ILE A 416 24.40 19.10 -2.92
C ILE A 416 25.09 19.25 -4.28
N ALA A 417 26.23 18.59 -4.51
CA ALA A 417 26.98 18.67 -5.77
C ALA A 417 26.15 18.25 -7.01
N ILE A 418 25.17 17.35 -6.85
CA ILE A 418 24.25 16.96 -7.93
C ILE A 418 23.21 18.05 -8.22
N LEU A 419 22.70 18.73 -7.19
CA LEU A 419 21.80 19.88 -7.36
C LEU A 419 22.53 21.05 -8.03
N ASP A 420 23.79 21.29 -7.67
CA ASP A 420 24.64 22.32 -8.26
C ASP A 420 24.91 21.99 -9.73
N THR A 421 25.39 20.77 -10.04
CA THR A 421 25.65 20.29 -11.41
C THR A 421 24.42 20.41 -12.33
N ALA A 422 23.23 20.04 -11.84
CA ALA A 422 22.01 20.15 -12.64
C ALA A 422 21.54 21.61 -12.81
N SER A 423 21.82 22.48 -11.83
CA SER A 423 21.56 23.92 -11.92
C SER A 423 22.50 24.60 -12.94
N GLU A 424 23.79 24.24 -12.95
CA GLU A 424 24.76 24.70 -13.95
C GLU A 424 24.36 24.33 -15.39
N ARG A 425 23.83 23.11 -15.57
CA ARG A 425 23.34 22.62 -16.87
C ARG A 425 22.00 23.19 -17.31
N GLN A 426 21.34 23.98 -16.46
CA GLN A 426 19.95 24.44 -16.63
C GLN A 426 18.94 23.28 -16.82
N GLU A 427 19.30 22.07 -16.35
CA GLU A 427 18.43 20.91 -16.41
C GLU A 427 17.31 21.05 -15.36
N PRO A 428 16.06 20.65 -15.68
CA PRO A 428 14.99 20.71 -14.70
C PRO A 428 15.29 19.74 -13.56
N LEU A 429 15.54 20.27 -12.35
CA LEU A 429 15.82 19.49 -11.14
C LEU A 429 14.66 18.53 -10.81
N THR A 430 14.72 17.32 -11.35
CA THR A 430 13.67 16.28 -11.26
C THR A 430 14.18 15.05 -10.52
N MET A 431 14.13 15.13 -9.19
CA MET A 431 14.38 13.99 -8.31
C MET A 431 13.09 13.17 -8.13
N HIS A 432 13.16 11.85 -8.28
CA HIS A 432 11.96 11.01 -8.35
C HIS A 432 11.11 11.11 -7.07
N ARG A 433 9.80 11.37 -7.24
CA ARG A 433 8.80 11.60 -6.17
C ARG A 433 9.03 12.83 -5.28
N VAL A 434 10.03 13.67 -5.55
CA VAL A 434 10.25 14.94 -4.83
C VAL A 434 9.63 16.11 -5.60
N SER A 435 8.59 16.72 -5.03
CA SER A 435 7.94 17.91 -5.62
C SER A 435 8.91 19.11 -5.72
N LYS A 436 8.71 20.01 -6.69
CA LYS A 436 9.54 21.23 -6.88
C LYS A 436 9.79 22.01 -5.56
N ARG A 437 8.76 22.25 -4.75
CA ARG A 437 8.87 22.93 -3.41
C ARG A 437 9.74 22.17 -2.40
N ARG A 438 9.94 20.87 -2.56
CA ARG A 438 10.84 20.05 -1.72
C ARG A 438 12.25 20.02 -2.27
N VAL A 439 12.43 19.94 -3.58
CA VAL A 439 13.74 20.08 -4.25
C VAL A 439 14.41 21.39 -3.83
N SER A 440 13.68 22.52 -3.91
CA SER A 440 14.19 23.84 -3.49
C SER A 440 14.47 23.98 -1.98
N GLN A 441 14.11 22.98 -1.16
CA GLN A 441 14.41 22.94 0.27
C GLN A 441 15.60 22.01 0.59
N ILE A 442 16.06 21.18 -0.35
CA ILE A 442 17.10 20.18 -0.07
C ILE A 442 18.39 20.81 0.49
N PRO A 443 18.97 21.92 -0.05
CA PRO A 443 20.19 22.50 0.51
C PRO A 443 20.02 23.00 1.95
N ALA A 444 18.86 23.59 2.27
CA ALA A 444 18.54 24.07 3.61
C ALA A 444 18.38 22.91 4.61
N VAL A 445 17.76 21.81 4.19
CA VAL A 445 17.64 20.58 5.00
C VAL A 445 18.99 19.87 5.12
N ALA A 446 19.84 19.89 4.08
CA ALA A 446 21.18 19.31 4.10
C ALA A 446 22.09 20.00 5.13
N ASN A 447 22.02 21.34 5.27
CA ASN A 447 22.74 22.05 6.32
C ASN A 447 22.24 21.65 7.73
N LEU A 448 20.91 21.56 7.93
CA LEU A 448 20.35 21.05 9.19
C LEU A 448 20.83 19.63 9.49
N VAL A 449 20.82 18.73 8.51
CA VAL A 449 21.33 17.35 8.62
C VAL A 449 22.82 17.34 9.01
N ALA A 450 23.63 18.20 8.40
CA ALA A 450 25.05 18.34 8.74
C ALA A 450 25.28 18.94 10.15
N CYS A 451 24.37 19.74 10.70
CA CYS A 451 24.43 20.18 12.10
C CYS A 451 23.93 19.09 13.06
N VAL A 452 22.86 18.38 12.70
CA VAL A 452 22.29 17.27 13.47
C VAL A 452 23.29 16.13 13.65
N ALA A 453 24.09 15.83 12.62
CA ALA A 453 25.14 14.80 12.68
C ALA A 453 26.38 15.19 13.54
N GLU A 454 26.51 16.47 13.93
CA GLU A 454 27.62 16.98 14.75
C GLU A 454 27.19 17.29 16.19
N ALA A 455 25.96 17.80 16.38
CA ALA A 455 25.45 18.26 17.67
C ALA A 455 24.70 17.20 18.50
N LEU A 456 24.24 16.10 17.88
CA LEU A 456 23.63 14.97 18.59
C LEU A 456 24.70 13.95 19.04
N PRO A 457 24.42 13.09 20.04
CA PRO A 457 25.28 11.94 20.34
C PRO A 457 25.43 11.03 19.11
N ALA A 458 26.40 10.13 19.15
CA ALA A 458 26.62 9.13 18.10
C ALA A 458 25.29 8.48 17.65
N ILE A 459 24.92 8.70 16.40
CA ILE A 459 23.77 8.06 15.76
C ILE A 459 24.26 6.83 15.01
N ARG A 460 23.57 5.70 15.14
CA ARG A 460 23.89 4.47 14.39
C ARG A 460 23.12 4.42 13.08
N ASP A 461 21.80 4.47 13.17
CA ASP A 461 20.86 4.29 12.06
C ASP A 461 19.78 5.38 12.07
N VAL A 462 19.34 5.78 10.88
CA VAL A 462 18.36 6.84 10.66
C VAL A 462 17.15 6.28 9.91
N PHE A 463 15.96 6.50 10.46
CA PHE A 463 14.71 5.87 10.04
C PHE A 463 13.70 6.91 9.58
N PHE A 464 13.16 6.78 8.37
CA PHE A 464 12.19 7.73 7.81
C PHE A 464 10.76 7.24 8.07
N CYS A 465 10.00 8.08 8.77
CA CYS A 465 8.66 7.78 9.25
C CYS A 465 7.60 8.42 8.33
N GLN A 466 6.62 7.62 7.91
CA GLN A 466 5.47 8.14 7.19
C GLN A 466 4.44 8.76 8.16
N GLY A 467 4.25 8.13 9.33
CA GLY A 467 3.26 8.56 10.30
C GLY A 467 3.58 9.89 10.97
N GLY A 468 2.52 10.64 11.26
CA GLY A 468 2.51 11.78 12.17
C GLY A 468 1.19 11.78 12.95
N VAL A 469 0.69 12.96 13.31
CA VAL A 469 -0.49 13.15 14.18
C VAL A 469 -1.74 12.35 13.75
N ARG A 470 -1.95 12.10 12.45
CA ARG A 470 -3.14 11.36 11.97
C ARG A 470 -3.06 9.88 12.31
N GLU A 471 -1.96 9.29 11.85
CA GLU A 471 -1.63 7.88 12.03
C GLU A 471 -1.43 7.60 13.52
N GLY A 472 -0.83 8.54 14.24
CA GLY A 472 -0.66 8.50 15.69
C GLY A 472 -1.94 8.59 16.49
N ARG A 473 -2.95 9.36 16.05
CA ARG A 473 -4.27 9.32 16.72
C ARG A 473 -4.89 7.93 16.63
N LEU A 474 -4.90 7.34 15.44
CA LEU A 474 -5.41 5.99 15.23
C LEU A 474 -4.61 4.97 16.06
N PHE A 475 -3.27 5.06 16.03
CA PHE A 475 -2.38 4.17 16.79
C PHE A 475 -2.55 4.32 18.31
N SER A 476 -2.86 5.53 18.81
CA SER A 476 -3.15 5.78 20.22
C SER A 476 -4.52 5.27 20.68
N GLU A 477 -5.48 5.11 19.77
CA GLU A 477 -6.80 4.48 20.04
C GLU A 477 -6.73 2.94 20.02
N LEU A 478 -5.62 2.33 19.57
CA LEU A 478 -5.43 0.88 19.64
C LEU A 478 -5.05 0.40 21.03
N GLU A 479 -5.56 -0.77 21.42
CA GLU A 479 -5.10 -1.48 22.63
C GLU A 479 -3.60 -1.82 22.56
N PRO A 480 -2.86 -1.83 23.69
CA PRO A 480 -1.44 -2.17 23.71
C PRO A 480 -1.12 -3.53 23.06
N GLN A 481 -1.99 -4.52 23.23
CA GLN A 481 -1.85 -5.86 22.65
C GLN A 481 -1.90 -5.84 21.11
N LEU A 482 -2.71 -4.94 20.52
CA LEU A 482 -2.72 -4.73 19.06
C LEU A 482 -1.46 -3.97 18.64
N ARG A 483 -1.03 -2.95 19.39
CA ARG A 483 0.22 -2.21 19.11
C ARG A 483 1.48 -3.09 19.19
N SER A 484 1.50 -4.11 20.05
CA SER A 484 2.61 -5.06 20.20
C SER A 484 2.64 -6.18 19.15
N GLN A 485 1.67 -6.26 18.24
CA GLN A 485 1.73 -7.23 17.15
C GLN A 485 2.89 -6.91 16.20
N ARG A 486 3.62 -7.95 15.77
CA ARG A 486 4.63 -7.86 14.70
C ARG A 486 3.99 -7.38 13.39
N PRO A 487 4.40 -6.23 12.81
CA PRO A 487 3.81 -5.68 11.59
C PRO A 487 3.73 -6.65 10.43
N LEU A 488 4.78 -7.45 10.18
CA LEU A 488 4.80 -8.36 9.03
C LEU A 488 3.78 -9.51 9.17
N SER A 489 3.47 -9.92 10.40
CA SER A 489 2.41 -10.90 10.67
C SER A 489 1.02 -10.26 10.57
N ALA A 490 0.80 -9.12 11.22
CA ALA A 490 -0.50 -8.42 11.19
C ALA A 490 -0.90 -7.96 9.77
N ALA A 491 0.05 -7.38 9.01
CA ALA A 491 -0.19 -6.97 7.62
C ALA A 491 -0.60 -8.15 6.71
N THR A 492 -0.18 -9.37 7.04
CA THR A 492 -0.44 -10.56 6.21
C THR A 492 -1.57 -11.45 6.71
N GLN A 493 -2.04 -11.28 7.95
CA GLN A 493 -3.04 -12.16 8.57
C GLN A 493 -4.32 -12.29 7.72
N GLY A 494 -4.86 -11.19 7.19
CA GLY A 494 -6.07 -11.19 6.35
C GLY A 494 -5.92 -11.88 4.98
N PHE A 495 -4.71 -12.32 4.60
CA PHE A 495 -4.46 -13.12 3.40
C PHE A 495 -4.44 -14.63 3.67
N ALA A 496 -4.45 -15.04 4.94
CA ALA A 496 -4.40 -16.44 5.34
C ALA A 496 -5.62 -17.23 4.80
N PRO A 497 -5.44 -18.45 4.26
CA PRO A 497 -6.55 -19.28 3.79
C PRO A 497 -7.56 -19.61 4.91
N GLN A 498 -8.76 -19.02 4.83
CA GLN A 498 -9.83 -19.20 5.81
C GLN A 498 -10.57 -20.53 5.62
N SER A 499 -10.71 -21.31 6.70
CA SER A 499 -11.51 -22.54 6.68
C SER A 499 -13.01 -22.25 6.44
N ARG A 500 -13.77 -23.25 5.94
CA ARG A 500 -15.23 -23.13 5.72
C ARG A 500 -16.04 -22.80 6.98
N HIS A 501 -15.45 -22.96 8.17
CA HIS A 501 -16.07 -22.65 9.46
C HIS A 501 -15.56 -21.35 10.09
N GLY A 502 -14.88 -20.49 9.32
CA GLY A 502 -14.38 -19.18 9.78
C GLY A 502 -13.20 -19.23 10.76
N GLN A 503 -12.72 -20.42 11.13
CA GLN A 503 -11.57 -20.57 12.01
C GLN A 503 -10.25 -20.42 11.25
N VAL A 504 -9.30 -19.71 11.85
CA VAL A 504 -7.96 -19.37 11.31
C VAL A 504 -7.00 -20.59 11.31
N ALA A 505 -7.45 -21.75 11.82
CA ALA A 505 -6.61 -22.94 12.08
C ALA A 505 -5.91 -23.55 10.86
N SER A 506 -6.30 -23.21 9.63
CA SER A 506 -5.76 -23.78 8.39
C SER A 506 -4.35 -23.29 8.02
N SER A 507 -4.03 -22.00 8.17
CA SER A 507 -2.67 -21.50 7.87
C SER A 507 -1.63 -22.01 8.88
N ALA A 508 -2.06 -22.44 10.07
CA ALA A 508 -1.20 -22.93 11.14
C ALA A 508 -0.35 -24.15 10.73
N VAL A 509 -0.85 -25.04 9.85
CA VAL A 509 -0.09 -26.20 9.37
C VAL A 509 1.07 -25.76 8.46
N CYS A 510 0.82 -24.85 7.50
CA CYS A 510 1.87 -24.30 6.64
C CYS A 510 2.85 -23.42 7.43
N SER A 511 2.36 -22.61 8.38
CA SER A 511 3.17 -21.75 9.25
C SER A 511 4.09 -22.57 10.16
N SER A 512 3.55 -23.53 10.91
CA SER A 512 4.33 -24.42 11.77
C SER A 512 5.36 -25.23 10.97
N THR A 513 5.00 -25.73 9.78
CA THR A 513 5.96 -26.46 8.93
C THR A 513 7.08 -25.55 8.43
N LEU A 514 6.79 -24.32 7.98
CA LEU A 514 7.83 -23.37 7.56
C LEU A 514 8.72 -22.94 8.74
N LEU A 515 8.15 -22.68 9.91
CA LEU A 515 8.88 -22.36 11.15
C LEU A 515 9.78 -23.52 11.58
N HIS A 516 9.27 -24.76 11.52
CA HIS A 516 10.03 -25.96 11.84
C HIS A 516 11.20 -26.17 10.87
N VAL A 517 10.96 -26.05 9.56
CA VAL A 517 12.03 -26.16 8.54
C VAL A 517 13.10 -25.08 8.71
N VAL A 518 12.73 -23.84 9.06
CA VAL A 518 13.70 -22.77 9.40
C VAL A 518 14.56 -23.17 10.61
N ALA A 519 13.97 -23.76 11.65
CA ALA A 519 14.67 -24.21 12.84
C ALA A 519 15.61 -25.40 12.58
N ILE A 520 15.13 -26.49 11.99
CA ILE A 520 15.93 -27.73 11.79
C ILE A 520 16.96 -27.63 10.66
N SER A 521 16.80 -26.67 9.75
CA SER A 521 17.83 -26.35 8.75
C SER A 521 18.96 -25.49 9.31
N GLY A 522 18.81 -24.91 10.52
CA GLY A 522 19.83 -24.13 11.22
C GLY A 522 20.28 -22.85 10.50
N GLY A 523 19.40 -22.24 9.71
CA GLY A 523 19.66 -20.97 9.05
C GLY A 523 19.52 -19.74 9.97
N PRO A 524 19.60 -18.51 9.43
CA PRO A 524 19.23 -17.32 10.18
C PRO A 524 17.77 -17.36 10.61
N ARG A 525 17.44 -16.72 11.75
CA ARG A 525 16.06 -16.64 12.25
C ARG A 525 15.20 -15.80 11.29
N LEU A 526 14.38 -16.48 10.48
CA LEU A 526 13.44 -15.89 9.52
C LEU A 526 11.98 -16.18 9.92
N THR A 527 11.68 -16.24 11.23
CA THR A 527 10.39 -16.65 11.78
C THR A 527 9.22 -15.81 11.27
N ASP A 528 9.40 -14.49 11.26
CA ASP A 528 8.31 -13.56 10.98
C ASP A 528 8.03 -13.54 9.46
N VAL A 529 9.08 -13.76 8.64
CA VAL A 529 8.98 -13.97 7.19
C VAL A 529 8.33 -15.32 6.88
N ALA A 530 8.66 -16.39 7.62
CA ALA A 530 8.05 -17.71 7.45
C ALA A 530 6.54 -17.71 7.75
N SER A 531 6.13 -17.04 8.83
CA SER A 531 4.72 -16.85 9.18
C SER A 531 3.97 -16.01 8.14
N ALA A 532 4.56 -14.88 7.71
CA ALA A 532 3.97 -14.02 6.70
C ALA A 532 3.88 -14.69 5.31
N LEU A 533 4.88 -15.50 4.95
CA LEU A 533 4.87 -16.31 3.74
C LEU A 533 3.75 -17.35 3.78
N ALA A 534 3.55 -18.05 4.91
CA ALA A 534 2.48 -19.03 5.08
C ALA A 534 1.09 -18.42 4.81
N ASN A 535 0.88 -17.17 5.24
CA ASN A 535 -0.35 -16.43 4.98
C ASN A 535 -0.50 -16.07 3.48
N VAL A 536 0.49 -15.38 2.90
CA VAL A 536 0.34 -14.75 1.56
C VAL A 536 0.56 -15.71 0.39
N MET A 537 1.24 -16.85 0.58
CA MET A 537 1.73 -17.69 -0.53
C MET A 537 0.65 -18.32 -1.44
N TYR A 538 -0.64 -18.21 -1.08
CA TYR A 538 -1.77 -18.64 -1.90
C TYR A 538 -2.42 -17.51 -2.71
N ARG A 539 -2.19 -16.23 -2.35
CA ARG A 539 -2.87 -15.06 -2.93
C ARG A 539 -2.75 -14.96 -4.46
N HIS A 540 -1.62 -15.40 -5.00
CA HIS A 540 -1.27 -15.28 -6.42
C HIS A 540 -1.61 -16.55 -7.25
N CYS A 541 -2.17 -17.60 -6.63
CA CYS A 541 -2.47 -18.87 -7.30
C CYS A 541 -3.64 -18.80 -8.30
N SER A 542 -4.50 -17.78 -8.21
CA SER A 542 -5.61 -17.55 -9.16
C SER A 542 -5.17 -16.89 -10.49
N LEU A 543 -4.02 -16.24 -10.52
CA LEU A 543 -3.51 -15.54 -11.71
C LEU A 543 -3.01 -16.52 -12.78
N PRO A 544 -2.92 -16.12 -14.07
CA PRO A 544 -2.18 -16.89 -15.09
C PRO A 544 -0.76 -17.21 -14.61
N LYS A 545 -0.27 -18.43 -14.91
CA LYS A 545 1.01 -18.95 -14.37
C LYS A 545 2.16 -17.96 -14.53
N ASP A 546 2.26 -17.37 -15.71
CA ASP A 546 3.41 -16.62 -16.21
C ASP A 546 3.55 -15.22 -15.57
N VAL A 547 2.50 -14.73 -14.90
CA VAL A 547 2.53 -13.47 -14.13
C VAL A 547 2.64 -13.67 -12.61
N ARG A 548 2.55 -14.91 -12.11
CA ARG A 548 2.50 -15.18 -10.65
C ARG A 548 3.76 -14.70 -9.94
N ALA A 549 4.94 -14.99 -10.48
CA ALA A 549 6.20 -14.59 -9.88
C ALA A 549 6.40 -13.06 -9.86
N ALA A 550 6.00 -12.37 -10.93
CA ALA A 550 6.04 -10.91 -11.01
C ALA A 550 5.07 -10.25 -10.02
N ALA A 551 3.80 -10.66 -10.00
CA ALA A 551 2.81 -10.12 -9.06
C ALA A 551 3.21 -10.37 -7.59
N ALA A 552 3.71 -11.57 -7.30
CA ALA A 552 4.23 -11.95 -6.00
C ALA A 552 5.43 -11.10 -5.54
N LEU A 553 6.34 -10.74 -6.45
CA LEU A 553 7.45 -9.81 -6.19
C LEU A 553 6.97 -8.38 -5.91
N GLN A 554 5.92 -7.93 -6.60
CA GLN A 554 5.35 -6.59 -6.44
C GLN A 554 4.51 -6.44 -5.16
N CYS A 555 3.90 -7.51 -4.65
CA CYS A 555 2.91 -7.50 -3.56
C CYS A 555 3.28 -6.61 -2.35
N PRO A 556 4.47 -6.71 -1.71
CA PRO A 556 4.89 -5.84 -0.60
C PRO A 556 5.59 -4.53 -1.00
N VAL A 557 5.84 -4.32 -2.30
CA VAL A 557 6.64 -3.21 -2.84
C VAL A 557 5.77 -2.12 -3.47
N THR A 558 4.83 -2.52 -4.33
CA THR A 558 3.88 -1.63 -5.03
C THR A 558 2.43 -2.12 -4.99
N GLY A 559 2.21 -3.40 -4.67
CA GLY A 559 0.89 -4.02 -4.58
C GLY A 559 0.21 -3.88 -3.21
N GLU A 560 -0.63 -4.86 -2.89
CA GLU A 560 -1.59 -4.82 -1.77
C GLU A 560 -0.98 -4.51 -0.39
N LEU A 561 0.26 -4.94 -0.15
CA LEU A 561 0.97 -4.75 1.13
C LEU A 561 1.85 -3.48 1.13
N ALA A 562 1.93 -2.72 0.03
CA ALA A 562 2.71 -1.48 -0.04
C ALA A 562 2.21 -0.42 0.96
N GLY A 563 0.90 -0.35 1.21
CA GLY A 563 0.29 0.61 2.15
C GLY A 563 0.47 0.30 3.64
N ALA A 564 0.92 -0.90 4.01
CA ALA A 564 1.00 -1.33 5.40
C ALA A 564 2.04 -0.53 6.20
N HIS A 565 1.61 0.06 7.33
CA HIS A 565 2.49 0.67 8.32
C HIS A 565 3.25 -0.39 9.14
N GLY A 566 4.42 -0.02 9.70
CA GLY A 566 5.27 -0.90 10.49
C GLY A 566 6.28 -1.76 9.72
N LEU A 567 6.06 -2.02 8.42
CA LEU A 567 6.98 -2.84 7.62
C LEU A 567 8.21 -2.04 7.17
N SER A 568 9.42 -2.51 7.50
CA SER A 568 10.65 -1.94 6.96
C SER A 568 10.82 -2.29 5.47
N HIS A 569 11.70 -1.56 4.78
CA HIS A 569 12.10 -1.88 3.42
C HIS A 569 12.80 -3.25 3.31
N GLN A 570 13.49 -3.69 4.36
CA GLN A 570 14.10 -5.01 4.41
C GLN A 570 13.04 -6.12 4.54
N ASP A 571 12.00 -5.94 5.36
CA ASP A 571 10.88 -6.89 5.48
C ASP A 571 10.12 -7.06 4.17
N ARG A 572 9.89 -5.94 3.46
CA ARG A 572 9.29 -5.93 2.12
C ARG A 572 10.13 -6.73 1.12
N ALA A 573 11.45 -6.54 1.14
CA ALA A 573 12.37 -7.29 0.29
C ALA A 573 12.39 -8.78 0.66
N HIS A 574 12.46 -9.13 1.96
CA HIS A 574 12.41 -10.51 2.43
C HIS A 574 11.15 -11.25 1.92
N LEU A 575 9.97 -10.65 2.13
CA LEU A 575 8.70 -11.25 1.71
C LEU A 575 8.57 -11.31 0.18
N ALA A 576 9.00 -10.27 -0.55
CA ALA A 576 8.98 -10.23 -2.01
C ALA A 576 9.81 -11.37 -2.65
N ILE A 577 11.04 -11.59 -2.16
CA ILE A 577 11.92 -12.64 -2.67
C ILE A 577 11.37 -14.02 -2.36
N ALA A 578 10.87 -14.26 -1.14
CA ALA A 578 10.29 -15.54 -0.75
C ALA A 578 9.01 -15.87 -1.55
N LEU A 579 8.11 -14.89 -1.75
CA LEU A 579 6.92 -15.04 -2.58
C LEU A 579 7.26 -15.22 -4.08
N CYS A 580 8.27 -14.53 -4.59
CA CYS A 580 8.75 -14.75 -5.96
C CYS A 580 9.31 -16.17 -6.16
N GLU A 581 10.17 -16.64 -5.26
CA GLU A 581 10.79 -17.97 -5.32
C GLU A 581 9.77 -19.11 -5.13
N ARG A 582 8.70 -18.88 -4.34
CA ARG A 582 7.49 -19.73 -4.27
C ARG A 582 6.84 -19.97 -5.63
N HIS A 583 6.87 -18.97 -6.52
CA HIS A 583 6.31 -19.06 -7.87
C HIS A 583 7.34 -19.38 -8.96
N GLY A 584 8.55 -19.82 -8.58
CA GLY A 584 9.59 -20.27 -9.50
C GLY A 584 10.84 -19.39 -9.54
N GLY A 585 10.80 -18.22 -8.91
CA GLY A 585 11.92 -17.30 -8.71
C GLY A 585 12.29 -16.47 -9.94
N ARG A 586 13.46 -15.82 -9.88
CA ARG A 586 14.00 -14.88 -10.88
C ARG A 586 13.92 -15.34 -12.35
N LYS A 587 13.86 -16.65 -12.62
CA LYS A 587 13.79 -17.23 -13.97
C LYS A 587 12.40 -17.21 -14.62
N GLU A 588 11.34 -16.96 -13.84
CA GLU A 588 9.95 -16.80 -14.33
C GLU A 588 9.57 -15.30 -14.45
N LEU A 589 10.55 -14.39 -14.43
CA LEU A 589 10.34 -12.96 -14.49
C LEU A 589 10.72 -12.40 -15.86
N ASP A 590 9.96 -11.41 -16.33
CA ASP A 590 10.33 -10.56 -17.46
C ASP A 590 11.54 -9.64 -17.12
N PRO A 591 12.20 -9.03 -18.12
CA PRO A 591 13.40 -8.22 -17.89
C PRO A 591 13.23 -7.04 -16.91
N ALA A 592 12.04 -6.45 -16.75
CA ALA A 592 11.83 -5.36 -15.80
C ALA A 592 11.73 -5.89 -14.36
N ASN A 593 10.95 -6.96 -14.15
CA ASN A 593 10.86 -7.60 -12.83
C ASN A 593 12.16 -8.33 -12.43
N VAL A 594 12.95 -8.86 -13.38
CA VAL A 594 14.31 -9.38 -13.11
C VAL A 594 15.19 -8.32 -12.45
N GLN A 595 15.24 -7.10 -13.00
CA GLN A 595 16.04 -6.03 -12.40
C GLN A 595 15.53 -5.61 -11.02
N GLN A 596 14.21 -5.60 -10.82
CA GLN A 596 13.62 -5.30 -9.51
C GLN A 596 13.97 -6.39 -8.48
N TYR A 597 13.94 -7.67 -8.87
CA TYR A 597 14.39 -8.79 -8.04
C TYR A 597 15.84 -8.60 -7.60
N ASP A 598 16.75 -8.29 -8.52
CA ASP A 598 18.18 -8.12 -8.22
C ASP A 598 18.43 -6.92 -7.28
N ARG A 599 17.71 -5.81 -7.47
CA ARG A 599 17.83 -4.64 -6.58
C ARG A 599 17.18 -4.87 -5.22
N LEU A 600 16.12 -5.67 -5.11
CA LEU A 600 15.57 -6.10 -3.83
C LEU A 600 16.53 -7.04 -3.09
N MET A 601 17.21 -7.95 -3.80
CA MET A 601 18.26 -8.80 -3.21
C MET A 601 19.41 -7.99 -2.62
N GLN A 602 19.78 -6.86 -3.24
CA GLN A 602 20.83 -5.98 -2.71
C GLN A 602 20.45 -5.37 -1.34
N LEU A 603 19.17 -5.05 -1.11
CA LEU A 603 18.67 -4.54 0.19
C LEU A 603 18.66 -5.58 1.32
N ILE A 604 18.92 -6.85 1.01
CA ILE A 604 18.90 -7.96 1.97
C ILE A 604 20.34 -8.24 2.40
N VAL A 605 20.56 -8.54 3.69
CA VAL A 605 21.88 -8.93 4.22
C VAL A 605 22.34 -10.24 3.56
N ALA A 606 23.60 -10.29 3.09
CA ALA A 606 24.14 -11.40 2.32
C ALA A 606 23.82 -12.79 2.91
N GLY A 607 24.07 -12.98 4.21
CA GLY A 607 23.79 -14.24 4.92
C GLY A 607 22.31 -14.67 5.01
N GLN A 608 21.36 -13.85 4.54
CA GLN A 608 19.92 -14.18 4.47
C GLN A 608 19.45 -14.44 3.03
N ARG A 609 20.17 -13.97 2.01
CA ARG A 609 19.73 -13.99 0.61
C ARG A 609 19.47 -15.39 0.06
N TRP A 610 20.38 -16.34 0.26
CA TRP A 610 20.16 -17.73 -0.16
C TRP A 610 19.00 -18.38 0.63
N TRP A 611 18.90 -18.10 1.92
CA TRP A 611 17.91 -18.70 2.82
C TRP A 611 16.47 -18.30 2.49
N LEU A 612 16.23 -17.04 2.07
CA LEU A 612 14.91 -16.59 1.62
C LEU A 612 14.48 -17.27 0.31
N ARG A 613 15.44 -17.57 -0.57
CA ARG A 613 15.20 -18.34 -1.80
C ARG A 613 14.87 -19.80 -1.46
N TYR A 614 15.62 -20.43 -0.57
CA TYR A 614 15.32 -21.76 -0.04
C TYR A 614 13.92 -21.82 0.60
N LEU A 615 13.58 -20.85 1.46
CA LEU A 615 12.26 -20.74 2.11
C LEU A 615 11.13 -20.61 1.07
N GLY A 616 11.33 -19.85 0.00
CA GLY A 616 10.43 -19.80 -1.14
C GLY A 616 10.25 -21.16 -1.84
N ARG A 617 11.31 -21.95 -1.99
CA ARG A 617 11.20 -23.33 -2.54
C ARG A 617 10.49 -24.29 -1.60
N VAL A 618 10.71 -24.19 -0.29
CA VAL A 618 9.94 -24.97 0.71
C VAL A 618 8.45 -24.60 0.63
N ALA A 619 8.12 -23.31 0.51
CA ALA A 619 6.75 -22.85 0.27
C ALA A 619 6.18 -23.35 -1.07
N ALA A 620 7.01 -23.55 -2.10
CA ALA A 620 6.58 -24.15 -3.37
C ALA A 620 6.25 -25.64 -3.24
N PHE A 621 7.03 -26.39 -2.45
CA PHE A 621 6.72 -27.77 -2.08
C PHE A 621 5.42 -27.86 -1.27
N LEU A 622 5.25 -27.03 -0.24
CA LEU A 622 4.01 -26.99 0.56
C LEU A 622 2.79 -26.60 -0.29
N GLY A 623 2.97 -25.74 -1.30
CA GLY A 623 1.93 -25.41 -2.28
C GLY A 623 1.52 -26.54 -3.22
N VAL A 624 2.26 -27.66 -3.27
CA VAL A 624 1.86 -28.90 -3.95
C VAL A 624 1.12 -29.84 -2.99
N VAL A 625 1.62 -29.98 -1.76
CA VAL A 625 1.01 -30.86 -0.73
C VAL A 625 -0.35 -30.31 -0.26
N TYR A 626 -0.43 -29.01 -0.05
CA TYR A 626 -1.60 -28.29 0.48
C TYR A 626 -2.11 -27.26 -0.56
N PRO A 627 -2.61 -27.68 -1.74
CA PRO A 627 -2.86 -26.76 -2.86
C PRO A 627 -3.93 -25.68 -2.56
N ALA A 628 -4.88 -25.98 -1.67
CA ALA A 628 -5.89 -25.02 -1.19
C ALA A 628 -5.47 -24.20 0.04
N GLY A 629 -4.31 -24.50 0.64
CA GLY A 629 -3.86 -23.91 1.91
C GLY A 629 -4.71 -24.27 3.13
N ILE A 630 -5.69 -25.15 2.96
CA ILE A 630 -6.68 -25.58 3.95
C ILE A 630 -6.84 -27.09 3.78
N LEU A 631 -6.69 -27.85 4.85
CA LEU A 631 -7.27 -29.17 5.00
C LEU A 631 -7.81 -29.26 6.42
N ILE A 632 -9.12 -29.45 6.52
CA ILE A 632 -9.80 -29.81 7.77
C ILE A 632 -10.45 -31.17 7.56
N ASP A 633 -10.38 -32.03 8.57
CA ASP A 633 -11.09 -33.31 8.56
C ASP A 633 -12.60 -33.13 8.81
N GLU A 634 -13.34 -34.24 8.87
CA GLU A 634 -14.78 -34.24 9.15
C GLU A 634 -15.15 -33.74 10.56
N SER A 635 -14.18 -33.69 11.49
CA SER A 635 -14.33 -33.09 12.82
C SER A 635 -13.98 -31.59 12.85
N GLY A 636 -13.41 -31.06 11.75
CA GLY A 636 -12.93 -29.69 11.63
C GLY A 636 -11.46 -29.47 12.04
N ALA A 637 -10.73 -30.52 12.42
CA ALA A 637 -9.34 -30.41 12.86
C ALA A 637 -8.36 -30.31 11.67
N PRO A 638 -7.24 -29.55 11.79
CA PRO A 638 -6.28 -29.41 10.69
C PRO A 638 -5.55 -30.72 10.35
N GLN A 639 -5.61 -31.16 9.09
CA GLN A 639 -4.92 -32.38 8.65
C GLN A 639 -3.47 -32.11 8.22
N THR A 640 -2.53 -32.80 8.87
CA THR A 640 -1.12 -32.85 8.46
C THR A 640 -0.92 -33.97 7.43
N ARG A 641 -0.53 -33.62 6.20
CA ARG A 641 -0.24 -34.59 5.12
C ARG A 641 1.19 -35.11 5.11
N VAL A 642 2.12 -34.29 5.59
CA VAL A 642 3.56 -34.57 5.59
C VAL A 642 4.19 -34.07 6.88
N VAL A 643 5.15 -34.82 7.40
CA VAL A 643 6.09 -34.37 8.44
C VAL A 643 7.46 -34.20 7.79
N ILE A 644 8.22 -33.17 8.20
CA ILE A 644 9.55 -32.88 7.65
C ILE A 644 10.56 -32.91 8.80
N ASP A 645 11.23 -34.05 8.97
CA ASP A 645 12.16 -34.33 10.06
C ASP A 645 13.62 -34.30 9.58
N GLY A 646 14.55 -33.99 10.47
CA GLY A 646 15.99 -34.10 10.18
C GLY A 646 16.85 -33.16 11.02
N HIS A 647 18.13 -33.05 10.64
CA HIS A 647 19.04 -32.04 11.17
C HIS A 647 20.08 -31.64 10.12
N SER A 648 20.44 -30.36 10.09
CA SER A 648 21.52 -29.83 9.27
C SER A 648 22.90 -30.19 9.85
N SER A 649 23.69 -30.97 9.11
CA SER A 649 25.05 -31.36 9.50
C SER A 649 26.07 -30.32 9.04
N PHE A 650 26.29 -29.27 9.84
CA PHE A 650 27.21 -28.17 9.50
C PHE A 650 28.70 -28.48 9.68
N ALA A 651 29.05 -29.55 10.41
CA ALA A 651 30.43 -29.78 10.87
C ALA A 651 31.47 -29.93 9.75
N GLU A 652 31.09 -30.48 8.59
CA GLU A 652 32.07 -30.89 7.55
C GLU A 652 31.77 -30.38 6.13
N ASP A 653 30.49 -30.17 5.75
CA ASP A 653 30.14 -30.09 4.31
C ASP A 653 28.96 -29.16 3.95
N GLY A 654 28.47 -28.35 4.90
CA GLY A 654 27.44 -27.33 4.65
C GLY A 654 26.13 -27.85 4.05
N LYS A 655 25.63 -28.99 4.56
CA LYS A 655 24.53 -29.75 3.96
C LYS A 655 23.27 -29.79 4.84
N ILE A 656 22.15 -29.37 4.26
CA ILE A 656 20.80 -29.56 4.79
C ILE A 656 20.29 -30.92 4.30
N SER A 657 20.11 -31.87 5.22
CA SER A 657 19.63 -33.23 4.92
C SER A 657 18.31 -33.47 5.66
N LEU A 658 17.17 -33.34 4.97
CA LEU A 658 15.83 -33.51 5.57
C LEU A 658 15.12 -34.74 5.00
N SER A 659 14.14 -35.23 5.75
CA SER A 659 13.29 -36.36 5.42
C SER A 659 11.83 -35.94 5.40
N VAL A 660 11.12 -36.25 4.33
CA VAL A 660 9.67 -36.04 4.20
C VAL A 660 8.96 -37.37 4.44
N SER A 661 8.20 -37.45 5.52
CA SER A 661 7.34 -38.60 5.85
C SER A 661 5.93 -38.30 5.34
N ILE A 662 5.37 -39.14 4.47
CA ILE A 662 4.03 -38.96 3.90
C ILE A 662 2.99 -39.66 4.79
N LEU A 663 1.98 -38.92 5.23
CA LEU A 663 0.87 -39.40 6.07
C LEU A 663 -0.44 -39.58 5.31
N ASP A 664 -0.69 -38.78 4.27
CA ASP A 664 -1.92 -38.87 3.45
C ASP A 664 -1.68 -39.67 2.16
N GLY A 665 -2.24 -40.89 2.11
CA GLY A 665 -2.21 -41.76 0.93
C GLY A 665 -2.98 -41.23 -0.28
N ALA A 666 -3.82 -40.20 -0.13
CA ALA A 666 -4.48 -39.50 -1.24
C ALA A 666 -3.55 -38.52 -1.98
N LEU A 667 -2.27 -38.45 -1.62
CA LEU A 667 -1.22 -37.89 -2.48
C LEU A 667 -0.89 -38.88 -3.61
N THR A 668 -1.80 -38.99 -4.59
CA THR A 668 -1.84 -40.02 -5.66
C THR A 668 -0.73 -39.93 -6.72
N GLY A 669 0.39 -39.29 -6.42
CA GLY A 669 1.53 -39.10 -7.33
C GLY A 669 2.77 -38.68 -6.54
N SER A 670 3.95 -39.12 -6.99
CA SER A 670 5.17 -38.93 -6.20
C SER A 670 5.55 -37.46 -6.03
N LEU A 671 5.97 -37.10 -4.83
CA LEU A 671 6.47 -35.77 -4.49
C LEU A 671 7.91 -35.51 -4.98
N ASP A 672 8.59 -36.50 -5.58
CA ASP A 672 9.95 -36.38 -6.12
C ASP A 672 10.14 -35.12 -6.98
N ASP A 673 9.16 -34.81 -7.82
CA ASP A 673 9.17 -33.69 -8.75
C ASP A 673 9.14 -32.33 -8.01
N ALA A 674 8.45 -32.26 -6.86
CA ALA A 674 8.46 -31.11 -5.97
C ALA A 674 9.72 -31.03 -5.10
N ILE A 675 10.28 -32.18 -4.73
CA ILE A 675 11.52 -32.33 -3.97
C ILE A 675 12.75 -31.92 -4.80
N GLU A 676 12.88 -32.37 -6.07
CA GLU A 676 13.98 -31.96 -6.96
C GLU A 676 14.00 -30.44 -7.15
N ARG A 677 12.82 -29.78 -7.16
CA ARG A 677 12.69 -28.32 -7.19
C ARG A 677 13.21 -27.62 -5.93
N VAL A 678 13.16 -28.27 -4.77
CA VAL A 678 13.79 -27.78 -3.53
C VAL A 678 15.30 -28.02 -3.59
N GLU A 679 15.74 -29.26 -3.83
CA GLU A 679 17.17 -29.61 -3.90
C GLU A 679 17.96 -28.80 -4.93
N LYS A 680 17.31 -28.42 -6.03
CA LYS A 680 17.91 -27.62 -7.11
C LYS A 680 18.51 -26.30 -6.63
N ILE A 681 18.01 -25.69 -5.56
CA ILE A 681 18.58 -24.45 -4.97
C ILE A 681 19.95 -24.68 -4.31
N GLY A 682 20.23 -25.92 -3.88
CA GLY A 682 21.50 -26.32 -3.28
C GLY A 682 22.58 -26.75 -4.27
N LYS A 683 22.24 -26.89 -5.56
CA LYS A 683 23.21 -27.21 -6.62
C LYS A 683 24.10 -25.98 -6.86
N LYS A 684 25.44 -26.11 -6.75
CA LYS A 684 26.42 -24.98 -6.74
C LYS A 684 26.15 -23.86 -7.77
N LYS A 685 25.67 -24.21 -8.97
CA LYS A 685 25.27 -23.24 -10.02
C LYS A 685 24.04 -22.37 -9.71
N GLN A 686 23.47 -22.46 -8.51
CA GLN A 686 22.36 -21.64 -8.01
C GLN A 686 22.75 -20.83 -6.76
N TRP A 687 23.97 -21.01 -6.25
CA TRP A 687 24.54 -20.20 -5.18
C TRP A 687 24.81 -18.78 -5.67
N LEU A 688 24.82 -17.81 -4.76
CA LEU A 688 25.02 -16.40 -5.07
C LEU A 688 26.53 -16.08 -5.09
N HIS A 689 26.96 -15.19 -5.99
CA HIS A 689 28.39 -14.92 -6.17
C HIS A 689 28.95 -14.18 -4.94
N GLY A 690 30.04 -14.68 -4.36
CA GLY A 690 30.64 -14.15 -3.14
C GLY A 690 29.94 -14.57 -1.84
N GLU A 691 28.94 -15.44 -1.89
CA GLU A 691 28.13 -15.85 -0.73
C GLU A 691 28.17 -17.37 -0.50
N LEU A 692 27.92 -17.78 0.75
CA LEU A 692 27.75 -19.19 1.09
C LEU A 692 26.39 -19.70 0.57
N GLY A 693 26.44 -20.78 -0.20
CA GLY A 693 25.29 -21.62 -0.48
C GLY A 693 25.46 -22.99 0.17
N TYR A 694 24.35 -23.68 0.39
CA TYR A 694 24.30 -24.94 1.12
C TYR A 694 23.89 -26.08 0.19
N LYS A 695 24.39 -27.29 0.41
CA LYS A 695 23.87 -28.48 -0.27
C LYS A 695 22.50 -28.81 0.32
N VAL A 696 21.56 -29.28 -0.50
CA VAL A 696 20.21 -29.67 -0.08
C VAL A 696 19.92 -31.07 -0.59
N ASP A 697 19.53 -31.95 0.33
CA ASP A 697 19.18 -33.37 0.12
C ASP A 697 17.87 -33.62 0.87
N TRP A 698 16.80 -33.95 0.15
CA TRP A 698 15.43 -34.09 0.69
C TRP A 698 14.89 -35.46 0.30
N LYS A 699 14.74 -36.37 1.27
CA LYS A 699 14.38 -37.78 0.99
C LYS A 699 12.97 -38.10 1.42
N ILE A 700 12.19 -38.74 0.55
CA ILE A 700 10.93 -39.37 0.97
C ILE A 700 11.28 -40.56 1.87
N ARG A 701 10.71 -40.60 3.08
CA ARG A 701 10.59 -41.84 3.86
C ARG A 701 9.28 -42.50 3.46
N GLY A 702 9.33 -43.81 3.18
CA GLY A 702 8.16 -44.57 2.77
C GLY A 702 7.02 -44.44 3.78
N THR A 703 5.79 -44.47 3.27
CA THR A 703 4.55 -44.35 4.06
C THR A 703 4.54 -45.37 5.20
N SER A 704 4.49 -44.87 6.44
CA SER A 704 4.03 -45.67 7.57
C SER A 704 2.53 -45.91 7.40
N ALA A 705 2.17 -47.13 7.00
CA ALA A 705 0.80 -47.63 6.90
C ALA A 705 0.23 -48.02 8.28
#